data_AF-A0A368TA23-F1
#
_entry.id   AF-A0A368TA23-F1
#
_cell.length_a   1.000
_cell.length_b   1.000
_cell.length_c   1.000
_cell.angle_alpha   90.00
_cell.angle_beta   90.00
_cell.angle_gamma   90.00
#
_symmetry.space_group_name_H-M   'P 1'
#
loop_
_entity.id
_entity.type
_entity.pdbx_description
1 polymer ?
#
loop_
_entity_poly.entity_id
_entity_poly.type
_entity_poly.pdbx_seq_one_letter_code
_entity_poly.pdbx_strand_id
1 'polypeptide(L)'
;MRQDRRDPAITPPGHRCRRTGGPAAAPPIPGGAAAAAPPAEPLPRGGPLRRTAAPAFGRPGPPRAAGATTRGQTAPVRDLPTGGAPESGPRWSAVSANSFGGQVSGTLIQIGTLSGSVELGQRERRTVRLLPAVTSVFQNRAAEFAELDAWAEQAAAGGSRLWNITGASGIGKTTLALTWINENRHRFDHAQIAIECGGGPGDGRGRAVDEVCDRYFALTGLATDGHALGTPAAKIELFRARIEERPVVLLLDDVQSAAQVRPFLSNLPGLHVIATSRAPLAGLAQCRPRRLALPPLADDALVELFVGILGAERTAAEPAAFAELVRTCQGVPLVASHAAGLLHDRPELPIGELVDRMAEHGRLAALEDGNDDTMVRPSSVFDISYAELSPWAAEIYRAIGLHPTRDFDAGLVPALFQEAPTEAAAGLRELHRRGLVRSDRRGRLLMDDLTYEHATTRALRATGPGERERLRGRIADYYLRGAVAADSHLSQRWRLSPLYEEQPPSALPDFAAALRHTPDAERRPDGPPTPAEWIGDNLAAIMACMERSGRVWDGSRPAPGYRWQMAEATNAYFTAHGRGDERATVLAWAEADARACADPDAEARVQAQWGEMLLGRGRVEEAAARFRLSLAAAEAGTERRGVGAALEWLGITERRRGAAGRALEYFDRSLPFLDPARTRSRALHHMHRADALAVLGDRPAALESYARAMAAFDELAAEGRRDHANEGKVLMGQGELLAADELRQARALFEEALPRFRAAGRPYQEAKALEALGDLADGADADRYWREALDRYQGNGHEAAAERVRGKLRPAA
;
A
#
# COMPACT_ATOMS: atom_id res chain seq x y z
N MET A 1 51.02 15.46 -48.10
CA MET A 1 51.70 16.26 -47.04
C MET A 1 50.75 17.42 -46.72
N ARG A 2 50.17 17.49 -45.50
CA ARG A 2 50.72 18.11 -44.26
C ARG A 2 50.96 19.63 -44.42
N GLN A 3 50.73 20.56 -43.47
CA GLN A 3 50.10 20.68 -42.12
C GLN A 3 50.08 22.22 -41.82
N ASP A 4 49.34 22.85 -40.90
CA ASP A 4 48.23 22.49 -39.98
C ASP A 4 47.53 23.79 -39.51
N ARG A 5 46.44 23.71 -38.71
CA ARG A 5 45.95 24.82 -37.86
C ARG A 5 45.47 24.31 -36.49
N ARG A 6 45.85 25.02 -35.41
CA ARG A 6 45.26 24.91 -34.05
C ARG A 6 45.33 26.27 -33.35
N ASP A 7 44.22 26.72 -32.81
CA ASP A 7 44.14 27.79 -31.81
C ASP A 7 43.89 27.17 -30.41
N PRO A 8 44.44 27.75 -29.32
CA PRO A 8 44.15 27.33 -27.94
C PRO A 8 43.04 28.17 -27.28
N ALA A 9 42.36 27.58 -26.30
CA ALA A 9 41.27 28.21 -25.55
C ALA A 9 41.76 29.23 -24.49
N ILE A 10 40.85 30.12 -24.07
CA ILE A 10 41.08 31.14 -23.04
C ILE A 10 40.22 30.85 -21.80
N THR A 11 40.84 30.92 -20.63
CA THR A 11 40.20 31.06 -19.30
C THR A 11 41.17 31.83 -18.41
N PRO A 12 40.75 32.87 -17.67
CA PRO A 12 40.92 32.88 -16.20
C PRO A 12 39.89 33.82 -15.49
N PRO A 13 40.08 34.25 -14.22
CA PRO A 13 40.47 33.53 -12.99
C PRO A 13 39.45 33.75 -11.83
N GLY A 14 39.73 33.22 -10.64
CA GLY A 14 39.15 33.70 -9.38
C GLY A 14 40.21 33.88 -8.28
N HIS A 15 40.02 34.82 -7.33
CA HIS A 15 40.87 34.94 -6.12
C HIS A 15 40.23 35.69 -4.92
N ARG A 16 40.17 34.99 -3.77
CA ARG A 16 40.58 35.36 -2.39
C ARG A 16 40.06 36.63 -1.64
N CYS A 17 39.49 36.34 -0.46
CA CYS A 17 39.78 36.91 0.89
C CYS A 17 39.46 38.37 1.27
N ARG A 18 38.74 38.55 2.41
CA ARG A 18 39.34 38.94 3.72
C ARG A 18 38.38 38.80 4.93
N ARG A 19 38.94 38.65 6.13
CA ARG A 19 38.30 38.66 7.47
C ARG A 19 38.71 39.93 8.25
N THR A 20 37.86 40.38 9.19
CA THR A 20 38.17 41.01 10.51
C THR A 20 36.83 41.19 11.26
N GLY A 21 36.67 41.04 12.59
CA GLY A 21 37.60 40.72 13.69
C GLY A 21 36.85 40.10 14.89
N GLY A 22 37.55 39.78 16.00
CA GLY A 22 37.04 38.99 17.15
C GLY A 22 36.71 39.78 18.43
N PRO A 23 37.22 39.36 19.62
CA PRO A 23 36.55 38.33 20.44
C PRO A 23 36.49 38.62 21.96
N ALA A 24 35.71 37.81 22.69
CA ALA A 24 35.79 37.56 24.15
C ALA A 24 34.99 36.27 24.46
N ALA A 25 35.18 35.47 25.50
CA ALA A 25 36.22 35.17 26.50
C ALA A 25 35.59 34.06 27.38
N ALA A 26 36.36 33.13 27.95
CA ALA A 26 35.83 32.00 28.74
C ALA A 26 36.43 31.92 30.15
N PRO A 27 35.71 31.32 31.12
CA PRO A 27 36.33 30.56 32.21
C PRO A 27 35.73 29.14 32.42
N PRO A 28 36.36 28.24 33.22
CA PRO A 28 36.29 26.79 32.96
C PRO A 28 36.06 25.81 34.16
N ILE A 29 35.75 24.53 33.87
CA ILE A 29 36.15 23.27 34.61
C ILE A 29 35.52 23.07 36.03
N PRO A 30 35.34 21.83 36.61
CA PRO A 30 35.87 20.47 36.34
C PRO A 30 34.78 19.40 36.03
N GLY A 31 35.05 18.10 35.81
CA GLY A 31 36.30 17.30 35.82
C GLY A 31 36.16 16.05 36.72
N GLY A 32 36.21 14.85 36.13
CA GLY A 32 36.08 13.57 36.86
C GLY A 32 36.46 12.35 36.02
N ALA A 33 37.44 11.58 36.51
CA ALA A 33 37.98 10.35 35.90
C ALA A 33 37.51 9.11 36.70
N ALA A 34 37.76 7.82 36.40
CA ALA A 34 38.42 7.09 35.32
C ALA A 34 38.01 5.59 35.43
N ALA A 35 38.14 4.78 34.37
CA ALA A 35 38.52 3.35 34.45
C ALA A 35 38.82 2.75 33.05
N ALA A 36 39.99 2.12 32.90
CA ALA A 36 40.36 1.15 31.85
C ALA A 36 40.66 -0.19 32.56
N ALA A 37 40.77 -1.39 31.98
CA ALA A 37 41.09 -1.91 30.64
C ALA A 37 40.56 -3.40 30.60
N PRO A 38 40.99 -4.39 29.77
CA PRO A 38 41.99 -4.41 28.66
C PRO A 38 41.48 -5.02 27.33
N PRO A 39 42.29 -5.00 26.25
CA PRO A 39 42.00 -5.69 24.98
C PRO A 39 42.53 -7.15 24.94
N ALA A 40 41.97 -7.98 24.06
CA ALA A 40 42.41 -9.37 23.82
C ALA A 40 43.14 -9.52 22.46
N GLU A 41 44.12 -10.42 22.41
CA GLU A 41 44.99 -10.68 21.25
C GLU A 41 44.36 -11.57 20.16
N PRO A 42 44.83 -11.48 18.89
CA PRO A 42 44.43 -12.35 17.79
C PRO A 42 45.45 -13.47 17.49
N LEU A 43 45.03 -14.61 16.91
CA LEU A 43 45.83 -15.62 16.14
C LEU A 43 44.86 -16.76 15.68
N PRO A 44 45.19 -17.60 14.67
CA PRO A 44 46.03 -17.44 13.48
C PRO A 44 45.31 -17.79 12.14
N ARG A 45 46.01 -17.62 11.02
CA ARG A 45 45.58 -18.01 9.66
C ARG A 45 45.81 -19.51 9.37
N GLY A 46 44.93 -20.12 8.56
CA GLY A 46 45.12 -21.44 7.94
C GLY A 46 44.85 -21.41 6.44
N GLY A 47 45.71 -22.07 5.64
CA GLY A 47 45.69 -22.02 4.17
C GLY A 47 44.78 -23.05 3.46
N PRO A 48 44.75 -23.06 2.11
CA PRO A 48 43.66 -23.65 1.32
C PRO A 48 43.87 -25.11 0.91
N LEU A 49 42.75 -25.82 0.67
CA LEU A 49 42.72 -27.12 0.00
C LEU A 49 42.14 -27.04 -1.42
N ARG A 50 42.57 -27.98 -2.27
CA ARG A 50 42.50 -27.91 -3.74
C ARG A 50 41.16 -28.35 -4.34
N ARG A 51 40.92 -27.88 -5.58
CA ARG A 51 39.91 -28.38 -6.53
C ARG A 51 40.17 -29.83 -6.98
N THR A 52 39.12 -30.63 -7.07
CA THR A 52 38.84 -31.64 -8.12
C THR A 52 37.31 -31.70 -8.28
N ALA A 53 36.73 -31.17 -9.36
CA ALA A 53 36.53 -31.81 -10.67
C ALA A 53 35.37 -32.85 -10.66
N ALA A 54 34.29 -32.54 -11.39
CA ALA A 54 33.15 -33.43 -11.64
C ALA A 54 33.41 -34.39 -12.82
N PRO A 55 32.53 -35.37 -13.06
CA PRO A 55 31.76 -35.30 -14.31
C PRO A 55 30.25 -35.64 -14.15
N ALA A 56 29.52 -35.59 -15.28
CA ALA A 56 28.05 -35.54 -15.36
C ALA A 56 27.41 -36.80 -16.01
N PHE A 57 26.17 -36.65 -16.52
CA PHE A 57 25.26 -37.64 -17.14
C PHE A 57 24.47 -38.52 -16.14
N GLY A 58 23.18 -38.84 -16.33
CA GLY A 58 22.22 -38.49 -17.40
C GLY A 58 20.76 -38.81 -16.99
N ARG A 59 19.76 -38.39 -17.78
CA ARG A 59 18.31 -38.50 -17.47
C ARG A 59 17.67 -39.86 -17.88
N PRO A 60 16.45 -40.20 -17.40
CA PRO A 60 15.97 -41.60 -17.31
C PRO A 60 14.98 -42.07 -18.39
N GLY A 61 14.64 -43.38 -18.37
CA GLY A 61 13.50 -44.00 -19.08
C GLY A 61 13.03 -45.33 -18.42
N PRO A 62 11.74 -45.72 -18.46
CA PRO A 62 11.16 -46.84 -17.68
C PRO A 62 10.53 -47.93 -18.60
N PRO A 63 9.51 -48.74 -18.23
CA PRO A 63 9.18 -49.48 -16.98
C PRO A 63 8.93 -51.01 -17.23
N ARG A 64 8.69 -51.79 -16.15
CA ARG A 64 7.68 -52.89 -15.98
C ARG A 64 8.08 -53.78 -14.79
N ALA A 65 7.24 -54.54 -14.09
CA ALA A 65 5.80 -54.62 -13.79
C ALA A 65 5.56 -56.08 -13.31
N ALA A 66 4.60 -56.30 -12.40
CA ALA A 66 4.32 -57.57 -11.69
C ALA A 66 5.45 -58.05 -10.75
N GLY A 67 5.18 -58.64 -9.58
CA GLY A 67 3.90 -59.06 -9.01
C GLY A 67 3.87 -60.58 -8.81
N ALA A 68 4.22 -61.05 -7.62
CA ALA A 68 4.09 -62.46 -7.26
C ALA A 68 3.86 -62.64 -5.75
N THR A 69 2.77 -63.33 -5.44
CA THR A 69 2.41 -63.87 -4.12
C THR A 69 3.42 -64.90 -3.63
N THR A 70 3.80 -64.86 -2.35
CA THR A 70 4.59 -65.92 -1.70
C THR A 70 3.69 -66.99 -1.07
N ARG A 71 3.71 -68.19 -1.65
CA ARG A 71 3.53 -69.45 -0.91
C ARG A 71 4.83 -70.24 -1.04
N GLY A 72 5.36 -70.68 0.09
CA GLY A 72 6.76 -71.11 0.18
C GLY A 72 7.00 -72.57 -0.23
N GLN A 73 8.29 -72.91 -0.27
CA GLN A 73 8.79 -74.27 -0.13
C GLN A 73 10.17 -74.23 0.56
N THR A 74 10.38 -75.15 1.48
CA THR A 74 11.63 -75.38 2.22
C THR A 74 12.63 -76.18 1.37
N ALA A 75 13.91 -75.83 1.44
CA ALA A 75 15.01 -76.68 0.95
C ALA A 75 16.18 -76.65 1.97
N PRO A 76 16.95 -77.74 2.13
CA PRO A 76 17.79 -77.95 3.30
C PRO A 76 19.22 -77.38 3.20
N VAL A 77 19.86 -77.28 4.37
CA VAL A 77 21.26 -76.87 4.57
C VAL A 77 22.23 -77.83 3.86
N ARG A 78 23.35 -77.28 3.36
CA ARG A 78 24.46 -78.04 2.78
C ARG A 78 25.74 -77.69 3.53
N ASP A 79 26.42 -78.69 4.07
CA ASP A 79 27.66 -78.53 4.84
C ASP A 79 28.82 -77.97 4.00
N LEU A 80 29.74 -77.28 4.66
CA LEU A 80 31.07 -76.92 4.14
C LEU A 80 32.17 -77.43 5.09
N PRO A 81 33.35 -77.83 4.56
CA PRO A 81 34.26 -78.73 5.27
C PRO A 81 35.23 -78.04 6.24
N THR A 82 35.78 -78.89 7.12
CA THR A 82 36.71 -78.58 8.23
C THR A 82 38.09 -78.08 7.81
N GLY A 83 38.66 -77.16 8.59
CA GLY A 83 40.10 -76.88 8.58
C GLY A 83 40.58 -75.88 9.64
N GLY A 84 41.38 -76.35 10.61
CA GLY A 84 42.19 -75.50 11.51
C GLY A 84 41.58 -75.19 12.89
N ALA A 85 42.21 -75.71 13.94
CA ALA A 85 42.10 -75.24 15.33
C ALA A 85 43.43 -74.53 15.73
N PRO A 86 43.48 -73.69 16.78
CA PRO A 86 43.37 -74.20 18.16
C PRO A 86 42.52 -73.37 19.15
N GLU A 87 41.83 -74.14 20.01
CA GLU A 87 41.60 -73.97 21.47
C GLU A 87 40.97 -72.71 22.12
N SER A 88 40.22 -73.00 23.20
CA SER A 88 39.66 -72.12 24.24
C SER A 88 38.43 -71.25 23.94
N GLY A 89 37.26 -71.91 23.91
CA GLY A 89 35.94 -71.27 24.06
C GLY A 89 34.90 -72.27 24.58
N PRO A 90 33.92 -71.87 25.42
CA PRO A 90 32.99 -72.80 26.04
C PRO A 90 32.07 -73.47 25.00
N ARG A 91 31.89 -74.79 25.13
CA ARG A 91 30.99 -75.59 24.28
C ARG A 91 29.52 -75.21 24.55
N TRP A 92 28.90 -74.49 23.62
CA TRP A 92 27.44 -74.32 23.60
C TRP A 92 26.75 -75.58 23.07
N SER A 93 26.75 -76.65 23.87
CA SER A 93 26.04 -77.90 23.57
C SER A 93 24.57 -77.82 23.95
N ALA A 94 23.80 -76.99 23.22
CA ALA A 94 22.33 -77.02 23.20
C ALA A 94 21.80 -76.26 21.98
N VAL A 95 21.56 -76.97 20.86
CA VAL A 95 20.73 -76.43 19.78
C VAL A 95 19.27 -76.50 20.26
N SER A 96 18.79 -75.41 20.84
CA SER A 96 17.38 -75.24 21.23
C SER A 96 16.53 -75.00 19.98
N ALA A 97 16.23 -76.09 19.26
CA ALA A 97 15.38 -76.08 18.08
C ALA A 97 13.89 -76.03 18.48
N ASN A 98 13.29 -74.84 18.41
CA ASN A 98 11.86 -74.64 18.66
C ASN A 98 11.07 -74.69 17.34
N SER A 99 10.35 -75.78 17.07
CA SER A 99 9.41 -75.85 15.95
C SER A 99 8.01 -75.36 16.37
N PHE A 100 7.40 -74.52 15.55
CA PHE A 100 6.03 -74.04 15.76
C PHE A 100 5.17 -74.33 14.51
N GLY A 101 4.07 -75.06 14.70
CA GLY A 101 3.12 -75.42 13.64
C GLY A 101 1.73 -74.86 13.93
N GLY A 102 1.44 -73.66 13.43
CA GLY A 102 0.14 -73.00 13.57
C GLY A 102 0.14 -71.60 12.96
N GLN A 103 -0.97 -70.88 13.04
CA GLN A 103 -0.99 -69.42 12.80
C GLN A 103 -0.91 -68.67 14.12
N VAL A 104 -0.01 -67.69 14.22
CA VAL A 104 0.07 -66.75 15.33
C VAL A 104 -0.52 -65.41 14.90
N SER A 105 -1.48 -64.88 15.68
CA SER A 105 -1.95 -63.49 15.55
C SER A 105 -1.33 -62.65 16.66
N GLY A 106 -0.03 -62.40 16.56
CA GLY A 106 0.77 -61.70 17.59
C GLY A 106 2.27 -61.96 17.42
N THR A 107 3.07 -61.43 18.35
CA THR A 107 4.54 -61.61 18.35
C THR A 107 4.91 -62.99 18.89
N LEU A 108 5.54 -63.82 18.06
CA LEU A 108 6.18 -65.06 18.52
C LEU A 108 7.63 -64.76 18.92
N ILE A 109 7.98 -65.02 20.18
CA ILE A 109 9.36 -64.92 20.69
C ILE A 109 9.86 -66.33 21.01
N GLN A 110 11.00 -66.70 20.42
CA GLN A 110 11.73 -67.93 20.75
C GLN A 110 13.08 -67.56 21.35
N ILE A 111 13.35 -68.02 22.57
CA ILE A 111 14.59 -67.77 23.31
C ILE A 111 15.10 -69.10 23.85
N GLY A 112 16.40 -69.37 23.71
CA GLY A 112 17.04 -70.60 24.21
C GLY A 112 17.28 -70.58 25.72
N THR A 113 17.79 -69.46 26.25
CA THR A 113 17.99 -69.23 27.69
C THR A 113 17.76 -67.76 28.00
N LEU A 114 17.01 -67.46 29.06
CA LEU A 114 16.69 -66.10 29.47
C LEU A 114 17.19 -65.85 30.91
N SER A 115 18.05 -64.86 31.08
CA SER A 115 18.62 -64.44 32.38
C SER A 115 18.14 -63.05 32.78
N GLY A 116 16.83 -62.80 32.67
CA GLY A 116 16.17 -61.51 32.94
C GLY A 116 14.66 -61.58 32.68
N SER A 117 13.96 -60.44 32.73
CA SER A 117 12.55 -60.36 32.31
C SER A 117 12.43 -60.02 30.82
N VAL A 118 11.45 -60.62 30.14
CA VAL A 118 10.98 -60.14 28.83
C VAL A 118 9.67 -59.42 29.05
N GLU A 119 9.72 -58.10 29.13
CA GLU A 119 8.53 -57.27 29.15
C GLU A 119 8.01 -57.08 27.73
N LEU A 120 7.04 -57.92 27.35
CA LEU A 120 6.17 -57.66 26.21
C LEU A 120 5.24 -56.49 26.53
N GLY A 121 5.81 -55.28 26.53
CA GLY A 121 5.06 -54.05 26.70
C GLY A 121 3.99 -53.94 25.62
N GLN A 122 2.74 -54.20 25.97
CA GLN A 122 1.62 -53.57 25.27
C GLN A 122 1.86 -52.06 25.40
N ARG A 123 2.32 -51.42 24.31
CA ARG A 123 2.28 -49.96 24.23
C ARG A 123 0.82 -49.56 24.35
N GLU A 124 0.44 -49.09 25.54
CA GLU A 124 -0.79 -48.32 25.72
C GLU A 124 -0.83 -47.29 24.59
N ARG A 125 -1.88 -47.36 23.77
CA ARG A 125 -2.03 -46.47 22.61
C ARG A 125 -2.47 -45.09 23.11
N ARG A 126 -1.53 -44.35 23.68
CA ARG A 126 -1.76 -42.97 24.14
C ARG A 126 -1.89 -42.06 22.93
N THR A 127 -3.03 -41.38 22.81
CA THR A 127 -3.23 -40.27 21.87
C THR A 127 -2.11 -39.24 22.06
N VAL A 128 -1.40 -38.89 20.99
CA VAL A 128 -0.40 -37.81 21.07
C VAL A 128 -1.14 -36.49 21.15
N ARG A 129 -1.03 -35.77 22.27
CA ARG A 129 -1.63 -34.44 22.46
C ARG A 129 -0.53 -33.40 22.64
N LEU A 130 -0.36 -32.58 21.61
CA LEU A 130 0.60 -31.49 21.47
C LEU A 130 -0.13 -30.19 21.15
N LEU A 131 -1.17 -29.87 21.93
CA LEU A 131 -1.89 -28.61 21.84
C LEU A 131 -1.47 -27.70 23.01
N PRO A 132 -1.22 -26.40 22.79
CA PRO A 132 -1.10 -25.44 23.88
C PRO A 132 -2.44 -25.30 24.62
N ALA A 133 -2.39 -24.79 25.86
CA ALA A 133 -3.60 -24.50 26.62
C ALA A 133 -4.41 -23.39 25.94
N VAL A 134 -5.73 -23.60 25.81
CA VAL A 134 -6.66 -22.55 25.40
C VAL A 134 -7.11 -21.81 26.66
N THR A 135 -6.62 -20.59 26.86
CA THR A 135 -7.14 -19.69 27.90
C THR A 135 -8.51 -19.18 27.46
N SER A 136 -9.51 -19.34 28.33
CA SER A 136 -10.85 -18.79 28.16
C SER A 136 -10.79 -17.26 28.09
N VAL A 137 -11.59 -16.55 27.31
CA VAL A 137 -12.94 -16.84 26.81
C VAL A 137 -13.06 -16.45 25.33
N PHE A 138 -13.30 -17.39 24.42
CA PHE A 138 -13.55 -17.09 23.00
C PHE A 138 -15.07 -17.06 22.73
N GLN A 139 -15.69 -15.91 22.98
CA GLN A 139 -17.12 -15.69 22.76
C GLN A 139 -17.40 -15.25 21.31
N ASN A 140 -18.57 -15.70 20.82
CA ASN A 140 -19.29 -15.16 19.67
C ASN A 140 -18.54 -15.15 18.32
N ARG A 141 -18.26 -16.37 17.83
CA ARG A 141 -17.75 -16.72 16.48
C ARG A 141 -18.53 -17.90 15.86
N ALA A 142 -19.84 -17.93 16.13
CA ALA A 142 -20.68 -19.10 15.85
C ALA A 142 -20.78 -19.44 14.35
N ALA A 143 -20.75 -18.44 13.48
CA ALA A 143 -20.76 -18.64 12.03
C ALA A 143 -19.48 -19.32 11.54
N GLU A 144 -18.31 -18.90 12.02
CA GLU A 144 -17.03 -19.49 11.64
C GLU A 144 -16.86 -20.91 12.20
N PHE A 145 -17.34 -21.18 13.42
CA PHE A 145 -17.36 -22.55 13.95
C PHE A 145 -18.27 -23.47 13.12
N ALA A 146 -19.48 -23.01 12.76
CA ALA A 146 -20.39 -23.77 11.90
C ALA A 146 -19.79 -24.04 10.51
N GLU A 147 -19.00 -23.10 9.96
CA GLU A 147 -18.29 -23.32 8.70
C GLU A 147 -17.18 -24.40 8.84
N LEU A 148 -16.39 -24.37 9.93
CA LEU A 148 -15.38 -25.41 10.20
C LEU A 148 -16.00 -26.79 10.42
N ASP A 149 -17.15 -26.87 11.11
CA ASP A 149 -17.89 -28.12 11.29
C ASP A 149 -18.42 -28.66 9.96
N ALA A 150 -19.03 -27.82 9.13
CA ALA A 150 -19.49 -28.20 7.79
C ALA A 150 -18.32 -28.66 6.89
N TRP A 151 -17.13 -28.07 7.03
CA TRP A 151 -15.94 -28.54 6.32
C TRP A 151 -15.44 -29.89 6.81
N ALA A 152 -15.57 -30.20 8.11
CA ALA A 152 -15.22 -31.51 8.66
C ALA A 152 -16.14 -32.62 8.13
N GLU A 153 -17.44 -32.37 8.09
CA GLU A 153 -18.43 -33.29 7.53
C GLU A 153 -18.18 -33.54 6.04
N GLN A 154 -17.92 -32.48 5.28
CA GLN A 154 -17.53 -32.60 3.87
C GLN A 154 -16.22 -33.36 3.69
N ALA A 155 -15.22 -33.15 4.57
CA ALA A 155 -13.97 -33.89 4.53
C ALA A 155 -14.18 -35.39 4.79
N ALA A 156 -15.04 -35.76 5.76
CA ALA A 156 -15.45 -37.14 5.98
C ALA A 156 -16.09 -37.75 4.72
N ALA A 157 -16.90 -36.97 4.00
CA ALA A 157 -17.49 -37.34 2.69
C ALA A 157 -16.51 -37.26 1.48
N GLY A 158 -15.20 -37.17 1.70
CA GLY A 158 -14.18 -37.16 0.65
C GLY A 158 -13.73 -35.77 0.18
N GLY A 159 -14.20 -34.70 0.82
CA GLY A 159 -13.80 -33.32 0.58
C GLY A 159 -12.37 -32.97 1.05
N SER A 160 -11.99 -31.71 0.82
CA SER A 160 -10.65 -31.21 1.12
C SER A 160 -10.39 -31.15 2.65
N ARG A 161 -9.34 -31.85 3.07
CA ARG A 161 -8.82 -31.90 4.45
C ARG A 161 -7.76 -30.83 4.75
N LEU A 162 -7.45 -29.97 3.77
CA LEU A 162 -6.56 -28.83 3.92
C LEU A 162 -7.38 -27.57 4.11
N TRP A 163 -7.26 -26.94 5.28
CA TRP A 163 -7.95 -25.70 5.62
C TRP A 163 -6.91 -24.59 5.85
N ASN A 164 -7.24 -23.37 5.44
CA ASN A 164 -6.33 -22.23 5.53
C ASN A 164 -7.08 -21.00 6.07
N ILE A 165 -6.95 -20.75 7.37
CA ILE A 165 -7.55 -19.62 8.08
C ILE A 165 -6.64 -18.40 7.91
N THR A 166 -7.12 -17.38 7.22
CA THR A 166 -6.38 -16.12 6.95
C THR A 166 -6.99 -14.95 7.70
N GLY A 167 -6.20 -13.94 8.02
CA GLY A 167 -6.68 -12.72 8.67
C GLY A 167 -5.54 -11.95 9.34
N ALA A 168 -5.83 -10.72 9.74
CA ALA A 168 -4.86 -9.80 10.35
C ALA A 168 -4.16 -10.38 11.59
N SER A 169 -3.06 -9.75 12.01
CA SER A 169 -2.45 -10.07 13.31
C SER A 169 -3.41 -9.76 14.46
N GLY A 170 -3.36 -10.53 15.55
CA GLY A 170 -4.24 -10.36 16.71
C GLY A 170 -5.73 -10.69 16.51
N ILE A 171 -6.17 -11.09 15.31
CA ILE A 171 -7.59 -11.32 14.97
C ILE A 171 -8.19 -12.63 15.54
N GLY A 172 -7.38 -13.48 16.18
CA GLY A 172 -7.82 -14.72 16.84
C GLY A 172 -7.74 -16.01 16.01
N LYS A 173 -6.96 -16.06 14.92
CA LYS A 173 -6.83 -17.25 14.05
C LYS A 173 -6.42 -18.53 14.82
N THR A 174 -5.35 -18.41 15.61
CA THR A 174 -4.82 -19.45 16.50
C THR A 174 -5.88 -19.94 17.48
N THR A 175 -6.53 -19.00 18.17
CA THR A 175 -7.57 -19.28 19.16
C THR A 175 -8.75 -20.01 18.56
N LEU A 176 -9.25 -19.57 17.39
CA LEU A 176 -10.32 -20.25 16.66
C LEU A 176 -9.94 -21.70 16.33
N ALA A 177 -8.77 -21.91 15.73
CA ALA A 177 -8.31 -23.24 15.32
C ALA A 177 -8.13 -24.19 16.52
N LEU A 178 -7.49 -23.71 17.59
CA LEU A 178 -7.26 -24.50 18.80
C LEU A 178 -8.57 -24.83 19.54
N THR A 179 -9.48 -23.86 19.64
CA THR A 179 -10.79 -24.04 20.28
C THR A 179 -11.60 -25.09 19.52
N TRP A 180 -11.71 -24.95 18.19
CA TRP A 180 -12.41 -25.91 17.34
C TRP A 180 -11.80 -27.31 17.45
N ILE A 181 -10.46 -27.45 17.44
CA ILE A 181 -9.78 -28.74 17.65
C ILE A 181 -10.11 -29.34 19.03
N ASN A 182 -10.14 -28.52 20.08
CA ASN A 182 -10.39 -28.99 21.45
C ASN A 182 -11.84 -29.46 21.68
N GLU A 183 -12.80 -28.80 21.04
CA GLU A 183 -14.22 -29.19 21.03
C GLU A 183 -14.44 -30.45 20.17
N ASN A 184 -13.85 -30.47 18.97
CA ASN A 184 -13.89 -31.59 18.05
C ASN A 184 -12.82 -32.67 18.30
N ARG A 185 -12.19 -32.69 19.48
CA ARG A 185 -11.11 -33.63 19.86
C ARG A 185 -11.48 -35.11 19.72
N HIS A 186 -12.78 -35.41 19.79
CA HIS A 186 -13.34 -36.76 19.61
C HIS A 186 -13.15 -37.29 18.17
N ARG A 187 -12.95 -36.39 17.19
CA ARG A 187 -12.71 -36.73 15.78
C ARG A 187 -11.24 -37.09 15.48
N PHE A 188 -10.33 -36.89 16.43
CA PHE A 188 -8.87 -37.04 16.26
C PHE A 188 -8.27 -37.85 17.41
N ASP A 189 -8.48 -39.17 17.40
CA ASP A 189 -8.14 -40.09 18.49
C ASP A 189 -6.66 -40.54 18.49
N HIS A 190 -5.97 -40.48 17.34
CA HIS A 190 -4.57 -40.91 17.23
C HIS A 190 -3.57 -39.78 17.56
N ALA A 191 -3.71 -38.60 16.96
CA ALA A 191 -2.83 -37.47 17.27
C ALA A 191 -3.47 -36.08 17.04
N GLN A 192 -3.14 -35.14 17.91
CA GLN A 192 -3.56 -33.73 17.88
C GLN A 192 -2.29 -32.88 18.09
N ILE A 193 -1.84 -32.17 17.06
CA ILE A 193 -0.53 -31.50 17.04
C ILE A 193 -0.71 -30.05 16.61
N ALA A 194 -0.23 -29.09 17.39
CA ALA A 194 -0.18 -27.67 17.05
C ALA A 194 1.25 -27.13 17.14
N ILE A 195 1.72 -26.47 16.08
CA ILE A 195 3.10 -26.01 15.94
C ILE A 195 3.16 -24.61 15.34
N GLU A 196 3.84 -23.73 16.06
CA GLU A 196 4.21 -22.40 15.61
C GLU A 196 5.22 -22.51 14.45
N CYS A 197 4.87 -21.98 13.29
CA CYS A 197 5.72 -22.02 12.09
C CYS A 197 6.50 -20.71 11.87
N GLY A 198 6.10 -19.62 12.55
CA GLY A 198 6.93 -18.44 12.79
C GLY A 198 7.90 -18.64 13.97
N GLY A 199 8.67 -17.62 14.33
CA GLY A 199 9.43 -17.58 15.60
C GLY A 199 10.70 -18.43 15.64
N GLY A 200 11.58 -18.34 14.63
CA GLY A 200 12.90 -18.99 14.62
C GLY A 200 13.92 -18.38 13.66
N PRO A 201 15.21 -18.26 14.05
CA PRO A 201 16.25 -17.71 13.17
C PRO A 201 16.55 -18.64 11.98
N GLY A 202 16.34 -18.17 10.75
CA GLY A 202 16.61 -18.94 9.54
C GLY A 202 16.27 -18.22 8.23
N ASP A 203 16.59 -18.84 7.09
CA ASP A 203 16.49 -18.31 5.71
C ASP A 203 15.05 -18.21 5.16
N GLY A 204 14.05 -18.03 6.03
CA GLY A 204 12.64 -18.00 5.65
C GLY A 204 12.00 -19.38 5.45
N ARG A 205 12.63 -20.46 5.93
CA ARG A 205 12.01 -21.81 6.03
C ARG A 205 11.05 -21.94 7.23
N GLY A 206 11.10 -20.98 8.17
CA GLY A 206 10.42 -21.03 9.46
C GLY A 206 10.98 -22.12 10.37
N ARG A 207 10.33 -22.36 11.52
CA ARG A 207 10.57 -23.58 12.30
C ARG A 207 10.31 -24.79 11.40
N ALA A 208 11.32 -25.64 11.28
CA ALA A 208 11.35 -26.62 10.20
C ALA A 208 10.30 -27.70 10.41
N VAL A 209 9.84 -28.26 9.28
CA VAL A 209 9.06 -29.51 9.20
C VAL A 209 9.65 -30.63 10.06
N ASP A 210 10.98 -30.60 10.29
CA ASP A 210 11.71 -31.46 11.22
C ASP A 210 11.17 -31.40 12.65
N GLU A 211 10.86 -30.23 13.22
CA GLU A 211 10.37 -30.06 14.61
C GLU A 211 9.03 -30.80 14.82
N VAL A 212 8.17 -30.80 13.79
CA VAL A 212 6.90 -31.57 13.77
C VAL A 212 7.16 -33.06 13.90
N CYS A 213 8.08 -33.56 13.09
CA CYS A 213 8.40 -34.97 13.04
C CYS A 213 9.13 -35.42 14.31
N ASP A 214 10.15 -34.67 14.74
CA ASP A 214 10.99 -34.98 15.90
C ASP A 214 10.16 -34.98 17.20
N ARG A 215 9.27 -34.00 17.39
CA ARG A 215 8.39 -33.93 18.57
C ARG A 215 7.35 -35.06 18.60
N TYR A 216 6.84 -35.48 17.43
CA TYR A 216 5.96 -36.65 17.31
C TYR A 216 6.71 -37.98 17.55
N PHE A 217 7.93 -38.14 17.02
CA PHE A 217 8.75 -39.33 17.21
C PHE A 217 9.17 -39.51 18.68
N ALA A 218 9.58 -38.42 19.34
CA ALA A 218 9.90 -38.43 20.76
C ALA A 218 8.73 -38.93 21.63
N LEU A 219 7.51 -38.39 21.44
CA LEU A 219 6.34 -38.78 22.22
C LEU A 219 5.78 -40.17 21.88
N THR A 220 5.96 -40.65 20.65
CA THR A 220 5.60 -42.03 20.27
C THR A 220 6.68 -43.04 20.65
N GLY A 221 7.78 -42.60 21.27
CA GLY A 221 8.92 -43.44 21.65
C GLY A 221 9.57 -44.11 20.43
N LEU A 222 9.54 -43.47 19.27
CA LEU A 222 10.33 -43.88 18.12
C LEU A 222 11.76 -43.41 18.37
N ALA A 223 12.60 -44.32 18.85
CA ALA A 223 14.02 -44.07 19.03
C ALA A 223 14.65 -43.79 17.65
N THR A 224 15.01 -42.54 17.40
CA THR A 224 15.76 -42.14 16.20
C THR A 224 17.24 -42.46 16.40
N ASP A 225 17.52 -43.75 16.61
CA ASP A 225 18.86 -44.25 16.93
C ASP A 225 19.78 -44.11 15.72
N GLY A 226 20.51 -43.00 15.66
CA GLY A 226 21.66 -42.78 14.79
C GLY A 226 21.37 -42.65 13.29
N HIS A 227 21.46 -41.43 12.77
CA HIS A 227 21.79 -41.11 11.36
C HIS A 227 20.80 -41.55 10.25
N ALA A 228 19.84 -42.44 10.50
CA ALA A 228 18.97 -43.02 9.45
C ALA A 228 17.96 -42.03 8.81
N LEU A 229 17.63 -40.93 9.50
CA LEU A 229 16.68 -39.90 9.02
C LEU A 229 17.36 -38.53 8.86
N GLY A 230 18.53 -38.49 8.23
CA GLY A 230 19.33 -37.28 8.04
C GLY A 230 18.76 -36.21 7.11
N THR A 231 17.51 -36.35 6.62
CA THR A 231 16.84 -35.35 5.78
C THR A 231 15.40 -35.12 6.21
N PRO A 232 14.85 -33.90 6.03
CA PRO A 232 13.45 -33.60 6.35
C PRO A 232 12.48 -34.50 5.56
N ALA A 233 12.80 -34.79 4.30
CA ALA A 233 12.01 -35.66 3.43
C ALA A 233 11.80 -37.06 4.02
N ALA A 234 12.87 -37.69 4.54
CA ALA A 234 12.78 -39.00 5.18
C ALA A 234 11.94 -38.95 6.47
N LYS A 235 12.04 -37.87 7.25
CA LYS A 235 11.20 -37.67 8.45
C LYS A 235 9.72 -37.51 8.08
N ILE A 236 9.40 -36.73 7.05
CA ILE A 236 8.04 -36.57 6.50
C ILE A 236 7.47 -37.92 6.03
N GLU A 237 8.26 -38.71 5.31
CA GLU A 237 7.85 -40.02 4.80
C GLU A 237 7.55 -40.98 5.95
N LEU A 238 8.40 -41.02 6.99
CA LEU A 238 8.13 -41.82 8.19
C LEU A 238 6.91 -41.31 8.97
N PHE A 239 6.73 -39.99 9.10
CA PHE A 239 5.55 -39.40 9.73
C PHE A 239 4.27 -39.83 9.02
N ARG A 240 4.21 -39.66 7.68
CA ARG A 240 3.08 -40.09 6.84
C ARG A 240 2.84 -41.60 6.90
N ALA A 241 3.90 -42.41 6.86
CA ALA A 241 3.80 -43.86 6.99
C ALA A 241 3.24 -44.28 8.35
N ARG A 242 3.58 -43.55 9.44
CA ARG A 242 3.22 -43.92 10.80
C ARG A 242 1.78 -43.59 11.21
N ILE A 243 1.15 -42.62 10.53
CA ILE A 243 -0.24 -42.20 10.81
C ILE A 243 -1.31 -43.08 10.14
N GLU A 244 -0.95 -44.02 9.26
CA GLU A 244 -1.75 -45.20 8.81
C GLU A 244 -3.28 -45.02 8.68
N GLU A 245 -3.74 -44.04 7.89
CA GLU A 245 -5.18 -43.70 7.71
C GLU A 245 -5.95 -43.28 8.99
N ARG A 246 -5.27 -43.14 10.13
CA ARG A 246 -5.89 -42.84 11.43
C ARG A 246 -6.21 -41.35 11.56
N PRO A 247 -7.27 -40.98 12.31
CA PRO A 247 -7.63 -39.58 12.51
C PRO A 247 -6.56 -38.77 13.24
N VAL A 248 -5.95 -37.84 12.51
CA VAL A 248 -4.90 -36.91 12.98
C VAL A 248 -5.27 -35.50 12.56
N VAL A 249 -5.12 -34.55 13.49
CA VAL A 249 -5.13 -33.12 13.16
C VAL A 249 -3.77 -32.48 13.40
N LEU A 250 -3.30 -31.75 12.39
CA LEU A 250 -2.07 -30.96 12.42
C LEU A 250 -2.43 -29.49 12.18
N LEU A 251 -2.29 -28.67 13.22
CA LEU A 251 -2.34 -27.22 13.16
C LEU A 251 -0.93 -26.66 12.92
N LEU A 252 -0.76 -25.97 11.81
CA LEU A 252 0.42 -25.19 11.45
C LEU A 252 0.07 -23.72 11.64
N ASP A 253 0.64 -23.07 12.65
CA ASP A 253 0.30 -21.70 13.04
C ASP A 253 1.31 -20.65 12.50
N ASP A 254 0.85 -19.43 12.23
CA ASP A 254 1.56 -18.33 11.55
C ASP A 254 2.42 -18.77 10.34
N VAL A 255 1.82 -19.55 9.44
CA VAL A 255 2.49 -20.05 8.23
C VAL A 255 2.82 -18.91 7.27
N GLN A 256 4.09 -18.87 6.85
CA GLN A 256 4.66 -17.84 5.98
C GLN A 256 4.75 -18.29 4.51
N SER A 257 4.77 -19.60 4.23
CA SER A 257 4.82 -20.10 2.84
C SER A 257 4.14 -21.45 2.64
N ALA A 258 3.68 -21.69 1.41
CA ALA A 258 3.16 -22.99 1.00
C ALA A 258 4.18 -24.14 1.15
N ALA A 259 5.48 -23.84 1.21
CA ALA A 259 6.54 -24.84 1.38
C ALA A 259 6.54 -25.48 2.78
N GLN A 260 5.98 -24.82 3.79
CA GLN A 260 5.83 -25.36 5.15
C GLN A 260 4.64 -26.34 5.24
N VAL A 261 3.61 -26.15 4.40
CA VAL A 261 2.35 -26.94 4.43
C VAL A 261 2.39 -28.13 3.48
N ARG A 262 2.86 -27.93 2.24
CA ARG A 262 2.93 -28.95 1.18
C ARG A 262 3.53 -30.29 1.63
N PRO A 263 4.57 -30.35 2.48
CA PRO A 263 5.18 -31.61 2.90
C PRO A 263 4.27 -32.48 3.79
N PHE A 264 3.25 -31.91 4.43
CA PHE A 264 2.29 -32.70 5.22
C PHE A 264 1.09 -33.18 4.41
N LEU A 265 0.80 -32.55 3.27
CA LEU A 265 -0.34 -32.92 2.42
C LEU A 265 -0.19 -34.35 1.89
N SER A 266 -1.22 -35.17 2.08
CA SER A 266 -1.27 -36.54 1.58
C SER A 266 -2.71 -36.91 1.23
N ASN A 267 -2.89 -37.99 0.47
CA ASN A 267 -4.22 -38.53 0.17
C ASN A 267 -4.75 -39.44 1.30
N LEU A 268 -4.12 -39.45 2.48
CA LEU A 268 -4.53 -40.30 3.60
C LEU A 268 -5.86 -39.77 4.18
N PRO A 269 -6.92 -40.59 4.27
CA PRO A 269 -8.24 -40.13 4.68
C PRO A 269 -8.33 -39.71 6.15
N GLY A 270 -7.32 -40.04 6.98
CA GLY A 270 -7.24 -39.65 8.38
C GLY A 270 -6.56 -38.32 8.68
N LEU A 271 -5.79 -37.72 7.76
CA LEU A 271 -4.98 -36.52 8.06
C LEU A 271 -5.70 -35.22 7.72
N HIS A 272 -6.03 -34.42 8.73
CA HIS A 272 -6.51 -33.05 8.62
C HIS A 272 -5.36 -32.06 8.86
N VAL A 273 -5.20 -31.10 7.95
CA VAL A 273 -4.17 -30.04 8.04
C VAL A 273 -4.86 -28.69 8.09
N ILE A 274 -4.75 -28.01 9.23
CA ILE A 274 -5.23 -26.64 9.42
C ILE A 274 -4.00 -25.74 9.41
N ALA A 275 -3.95 -24.79 8.48
CA ALA A 275 -2.93 -23.74 8.47
C ALA A 275 -3.57 -22.41 8.88
N THR A 276 -2.94 -21.66 9.77
CA THR A 276 -3.22 -20.23 9.91
C THR A 276 -2.17 -19.43 9.15
N SER A 277 -2.55 -18.29 8.56
CA SER A 277 -1.61 -17.38 7.91
C SER A 277 -2.15 -15.95 7.92
N ARG A 278 -1.29 -14.95 7.70
CA ARG A 278 -1.73 -13.54 7.61
C ARG A 278 -2.42 -13.24 6.29
N ALA A 279 -1.88 -13.79 5.20
CA ALA A 279 -2.41 -13.67 3.85
C ALA A 279 -2.63 -15.05 3.20
N PRO A 280 -3.46 -15.16 2.12
CA PRO A 280 -3.63 -16.40 1.38
C PRO A 280 -2.30 -16.91 0.79
N LEU A 281 -1.88 -18.12 1.19
CA LEU A 281 -0.61 -18.68 0.74
C LEU A 281 -0.61 -18.98 -0.77
N ALA A 282 0.24 -18.27 -1.50
CA ALA A 282 0.53 -18.51 -2.91
C ALA A 282 1.12 -19.91 -3.11
N GLY A 283 0.67 -20.61 -4.15
CA GLY A 283 1.08 -21.99 -4.44
C GLY A 283 0.27 -23.09 -3.72
N LEU A 284 -0.59 -22.78 -2.74
CA LEU A 284 -1.56 -23.77 -2.22
C LEU A 284 -2.81 -23.94 -3.09
N ALA A 285 -3.07 -23.06 -4.07
CA ALA A 285 -4.28 -23.11 -4.90
C ALA A 285 -4.50 -24.47 -5.61
N GLN A 286 -3.43 -25.11 -6.07
CA GLN A 286 -3.47 -26.44 -6.71
C GLN A 286 -3.93 -27.55 -5.74
N CYS A 287 -3.69 -27.37 -4.44
CA CYS A 287 -4.12 -28.29 -3.38
C CYS A 287 -5.58 -28.08 -2.94
N ARG A 288 -6.30 -27.15 -3.57
CA ARG A 288 -7.71 -26.80 -3.27
C ARG A 288 -8.02 -26.68 -1.76
N PRO A 289 -7.30 -25.82 -1.02
CA PRO A 289 -7.61 -25.56 0.39
C PRO A 289 -9.01 -24.97 0.53
N ARG A 290 -9.75 -25.39 1.55
CA ARG A 290 -10.83 -24.56 2.09
C ARG A 290 -10.19 -23.31 2.72
N ARG A 291 -10.78 -22.13 2.53
CA ARG A 291 -10.20 -20.85 2.98
C ARG A 291 -11.23 -20.05 3.74
N LEU A 292 -10.89 -19.67 4.97
CA LEU A 292 -11.71 -18.82 5.83
C LEU A 292 -10.94 -17.51 5.99
N ALA A 293 -11.52 -16.40 5.53
CA ALA A 293 -11.00 -15.07 5.83
C ALA A 293 -11.68 -14.59 7.11
N LEU A 294 -11.00 -14.77 8.24
CA LEU A 294 -11.51 -14.47 9.58
C LEU A 294 -11.68 -12.94 9.72
N PRO A 295 -12.92 -12.42 9.83
CA PRO A 295 -13.17 -10.98 9.96
C PRO A 295 -12.80 -10.48 11.37
N PRO A 296 -12.79 -9.16 11.61
CA PRO A 296 -12.92 -8.62 12.96
C PRO A 296 -14.15 -9.18 13.69
N LEU A 297 -14.10 -9.22 15.02
CA LEU A 297 -15.30 -9.39 15.84
C LEU A 297 -16.24 -8.21 15.62
N ALA A 298 -17.54 -8.47 15.70
CA ALA A 298 -18.53 -7.41 15.78
C ALA A 298 -18.54 -6.78 17.19
N ASP A 299 -19.09 -5.57 17.31
CA ASP A 299 -19.04 -4.79 18.55
C ASP A 299 -19.81 -5.47 19.70
N ASP A 300 -20.84 -6.26 19.41
CA ASP A 300 -21.57 -7.08 20.38
C ASP A 300 -20.69 -8.19 20.97
N ALA A 301 -19.95 -8.92 20.13
CA ALA A 301 -18.98 -9.92 20.56
C ALA A 301 -17.84 -9.33 21.40
N LEU A 302 -17.43 -8.08 21.11
CA LEU A 302 -16.48 -7.35 21.96
C LEU A 302 -17.10 -6.95 23.31
N VAL A 303 -18.34 -6.47 23.33
CA VAL A 303 -19.06 -6.15 24.57
C VAL A 303 -19.18 -7.38 25.46
N GLU A 304 -19.53 -8.54 24.90
CA GLU A 304 -19.60 -9.82 25.62
C GLU A 304 -18.24 -10.20 26.24
N LEU A 305 -17.14 -10.10 25.48
CA LEU A 305 -15.78 -10.34 25.97
C LEU A 305 -15.42 -9.43 27.16
N PHE A 306 -15.68 -8.13 27.04
CA PHE A 306 -15.40 -7.17 28.12
C PHE A 306 -16.26 -7.44 29.36
N VAL A 307 -17.57 -7.69 29.19
CA VAL A 307 -18.48 -8.02 30.29
C VAL A 307 -18.09 -9.34 30.97
N GLY A 308 -17.58 -10.31 30.22
CA GLY A 308 -17.09 -11.58 30.74
C GLY A 308 -15.83 -11.48 31.61
N ILE A 309 -14.99 -10.46 31.41
CA ILE A 309 -13.73 -10.24 32.15
C ILE A 309 -13.88 -9.19 33.27
N LEU A 310 -14.62 -8.11 33.01
CA LEU A 310 -14.78 -6.97 33.92
C LEU A 310 -16.05 -7.02 34.77
N GLY A 311 -17.04 -7.83 34.37
CA GLY A 311 -18.38 -7.84 34.95
C GLY A 311 -19.26 -6.68 34.45
N ALA A 312 -20.57 -6.91 34.45
CA ALA A 312 -21.56 -5.96 33.92
C ALA A 312 -21.62 -4.63 34.71
N GLU A 313 -21.28 -4.64 36.01
CA GLU A 313 -21.29 -3.44 36.85
C GLU A 313 -20.21 -2.43 36.43
N ARG A 314 -18.97 -2.89 36.20
CA ARG A 314 -17.85 -2.01 35.80
C ARG A 314 -18.07 -1.40 34.42
N THR A 315 -18.60 -2.17 33.47
CA THR A 315 -18.89 -1.69 32.11
C THR A 315 -20.09 -0.75 32.07
N ALA A 316 -21.10 -0.94 32.93
CA ALA A 316 -22.26 -0.05 33.04
C ALA A 316 -21.96 1.27 33.77
N ALA A 317 -20.87 1.36 34.53
CA ALA A 317 -20.49 2.58 35.28
C ALA A 317 -20.03 3.73 34.37
N GLU A 318 -19.41 3.45 33.22
CA GLU A 318 -18.89 4.45 32.28
C GLU A 318 -19.37 4.19 30.83
N PRO A 319 -20.69 4.21 30.55
CA PRO A 319 -21.25 3.63 29.32
C PRO A 319 -20.78 4.32 28.03
N ALA A 320 -20.55 5.64 28.06
CA ALA A 320 -20.06 6.39 26.90
C ALA A 320 -18.58 6.06 26.59
N ALA A 321 -17.73 6.00 27.63
CA ALA A 321 -16.33 5.64 27.48
C ALA A 321 -16.16 4.16 27.12
N PHE A 322 -16.98 3.28 27.69
CA PHE A 322 -17.01 1.85 27.32
C PHE A 322 -17.37 1.63 25.85
N ALA A 323 -18.38 2.36 25.35
CA ALA A 323 -18.73 2.31 23.93
C ALA A 323 -17.60 2.84 23.02
N GLU A 324 -16.82 3.84 23.47
CA GLU A 324 -15.65 4.32 22.73
C GLU A 324 -14.47 3.34 22.81
N LEU A 325 -14.28 2.64 23.93
CA LEU A 325 -13.27 1.58 24.07
C LEU A 325 -13.54 0.43 23.08
N VAL A 326 -14.80 -0.02 22.98
CA VAL A 326 -15.22 -1.05 22.02
C VAL A 326 -14.94 -0.60 20.57
N ARG A 327 -15.33 0.64 20.21
CA ARG A 327 -15.01 1.23 18.89
C ARG A 327 -13.50 1.30 18.64
N THR A 328 -12.71 1.71 19.63
CA THR A 328 -11.25 1.81 19.55
C THR A 328 -10.59 0.44 19.34
N CYS A 329 -11.14 -0.63 19.92
CA CYS A 329 -10.67 -1.99 19.66
C CYS A 329 -10.91 -2.46 18.20
N GLN A 330 -11.83 -1.85 17.44
CA GLN A 330 -12.11 -2.13 16.01
C GLN A 330 -12.27 -3.63 15.70
N GLY A 331 -12.97 -4.37 16.58
CA GLY A 331 -13.16 -5.81 16.41
C GLY A 331 -11.91 -6.69 16.58
N VAL A 332 -10.79 -6.17 17.12
CA VAL A 332 -9.54 -6.95 17.28
C VAL A 332 -9.47 -7.59 18.68
N PRO A 333 -9.60 -8.93 18.82
CA PRO A 333 -9.62 -9.61 20.12
C PRO A 333 -8.36 -9.36 20.96
N LEU A 334 -7.17 -9.32 20.34
CA LEU A 334 -5.92 -9.06 21.06
C LEU A 334 -5.98 -7.73 21.82
N VAL A 335 -6.44 -6.65 21.18
CA VAL A 335 -6.56 -5.34 21.82
C VAL A 335 -7.57 -5.39 22.97
N ALA A 336 -8.74 -5.99 22.72
CA ALA A 336 -9.82 -6.06 23.69
C ALA A 336 -9.43 -6.89 24.94
N SER A 337 -8.81 -8.05 24.77
CA SER A 337 -8.33 -8.89 25.88
C SER A 337 -7.25 -8.20 26.71
N HIS A 338 -6.31 -7.48 26.09
CA HIS A 338 -5.30 -6.73 26.85
C HIS A 338 -5.88 -5.48 27.54
N ALA A 339 -6.83 -4.78 26.92
CA ALA A 339 -7.56 -3.68 27.56
C ALA A 339 -8.40 -4.17 28.76
N ALA A 340 -9.10 -5.29 28.59
CA ALA A 340 -9.88 -5.91 29.66
C ALA A 340 -8.97 -6.42 30.80
N GLY A 341 -7.84 -7.04 30.49
CA GLY A 341 -6.84 -7.43 31.49
C GLY A 341 -6.29 -6.24 32.27
N LEU A 342 -5.90 -5.17 31.58
CA LEU A 342 -5.38 -3.94 32.21
C LEU A 342 -6.41 -3.29 33.16
N LEU A 343 -7.68 -3.23 32.76
CA LEU A 343 -8.77 -2.70 33.58
C LEU A 343 -9.20 -3.64 34.71
N HIS A 344 -8.97 -4.95 34.58
CA HIS A 344 -9.18 -5.94 35.63
C HIS A 344 -8.09 -5.87 36.70
N ASP A 345 -6.83 -5.78 36.28
CA ASP A 345 -5.65 -5.69 37.15
C ASP A 345 -5.50 -4.31 37.83
N ARG A 346 -6.14 -3.27 37.28
CA ARG A 346 -6.18 -1.89 37.84
C ARG A 346 -7.62 -1.36 37.94
N PRO A 347 -8.43 -1.82 38.91
CA PRO A 347 -9.83 -1.39 39.07
C PRO A 347 -10.02 0.12 39.24
N GLU A 348 -8.99 0.82 39.72
CA GLU A 348 -8.94 2.27 39.90
C GLU A 348 -8.78 3.08 38.60
N LEU A 349 -8.33 2.46 37.51
CA LEU A 349 -8.15 3.12 36.20
C LEU A 349 -9.52 3.38 35.55
N PRO A 350 -9.90 4.64 35.25
CA PRO A 350 -11.12 4.94 34.52
C PRO A 350 -11.08 4.40 33.09
N ILE A 351 -12.22 3.93 32.57
CA ILE A 351 -12.33 3.47 31.17
C ILE A 351 -12.05 4.64 30.22
N GLY A 352 -12.55 5.84 30.55
CA GLY A 352 -12.27 7.06 29.78
C GLY A 352 -10.78 7.39 29.65
N GLU A 353 -10.01 7.23 30.73
CA GLU A 353 -8.57 7.50 30.71
C GLU A 353 -7.83 6.55 29.76
N LEU A 354 -8.16 5.25 29.78
CA LEU A 354 -7.57 4.29 28.85
C LEU A 354 -7.90 4.62 27.38
N VAL A 355 -9.14 5.05 27.10
CA VAL A 355 -9.56 5.50 25.77
C VAL A 355 -8.75 6.71 25.31
N ASP A 356 -8.63 7.74 26.15
CA ASP A 356 -7.85 8.95 25.83
C ASP A 356 -6.38 8.59 25.54
N ARG A 357 -5.79 7.72 26.36
CA ARG A 357 -4.42 7.20 26.18
C ARG A 357 -4.25 6.44 24.86
N MET A 358 -5.22 5.61 24.47
CA MET A 358 -5.21 4.88 23.19
C MET A 358 -5.35 5.84 21.99
N ALA A 359 -6.12 6.92 22.14
CA ALA A 359 -6.29 7.96 21.12
C ALA A 359 -5.09 8.91 20.99
N GLU A 360 -4.26 9.04 22.03
CA GLU A 360 -3.03 9.84 22.03
C GLU A 360 -1.80 9.05 21.57
N HIS A 361 -1.61 7.83 22.08
CA HIS A 361 -0.36 7.06 21.92
C HIS A 361 -0.47 5.87 20.95
N GLY A 362 -1.68 5.52 20.49
CA GLY A 362 -1.95 4.27 19.78
C GLY A 362 -2.24 3.12 20.75
N ARG A 363 -2.93 2.08 20.24
CA ARG A 363 -3.56 1.03 21.05
C ARG A 363 -2.51 0.12 21.68
N LEU A 364 -1.51 -0.29 20.90
CA LEU A 364 -0.42 -1.14 21.43
C LEU A 364 0.38 -0.43 22.52
N ALA A 365 0.79 0.82 22.30
CA ALA A 365 1.61 1.57 23.26
C ALA A 365 0.84 1.89 24.56
N ALA A 366 -0.43 2.28 24.46
CA ALA A 366 -1.26 2.59 25.63
C ALA A 366 -1.49 1.37 26.56
N LEU A 367 -1.45 0.15 26.01
CA LEU A 367 -1.65 -1.11 26.71
C LEU A 367 -0.35 -1.74 27.28
N GLU A 368 0.83 -1.19 26.97
CA GLU A 368 2.12 -1.65 27.51
C GLU A 368 2.49 -0.99 28.85
N ASP A 369 1.81 0.09 29.22
CA ASP A 369 2.23 1.02 30.25
C ASP A 369 2.15 0.44 31.68
N GLY A 370 3.30 0.40 32.35
CA GLY A 370 3.47 -0.23 33.66
C GLY A 370 3.46 -1.76 33.65
N ASN A 371 3.67 -2.41 32.49
CA ASN A 371 3.93 -3.85 32.42
C ASN A 371 5.31 -4.13 31.79
N ASP A 372 6.29 -4.51 32.61
CA ASP A 372 7.64 -4.87 32.17
C ASP A 372 7.81 -6.34 31.76
N ASP A 373 6.78 -7.18 31.92
CA ASP A 373 6.83 -8.55 31.43
C ASP A 373 6.64 -8.60 29.90
N THR A 374 7.74 -8.87 29.20
CA THR A 374 7.76 -9.02 27.73
C THR A 374 6.97 -10.22 27.22
N MET A 375 6.52 -11.14 28.08
CA MET A 375 5.62 -12.24 27.70
C MET A 375 4.14 -11.84 27.67
N VAL A 376 3.77 -10.68 28.25
CA VAL A 376 2.37 -10.25 28.44
C VAL A 376 2.04 -8.95 27.68
N ARG A 377 2.98 -8.39 26.91
CA ARG A 377 2.73 -7.20 26.08
C ARG A 377 2.00 -7.55 24.77
N PRO A 378 0.98 -6.78 24.34
CA PRO A 378 0.30 -7.01 23.06
C PRO A 378 1.21 -6.87 21.83
N SER A 379 2.34 -6.14 21.95
CA SER A 379 3.36 -6.03 20.90
C SER A 379 4.20 -7.30 20.71
N SER A 380 4.29 -8.21 21.68
CA SER A 380 5.26 -9.32 21.67
C SER A 380 5.11 -10.27 20.47
N VAL A 381 3.89 -10.43 19.94
CA VAL A 381 3.62 -11.19 18.70
C VAL A 381 4.30 -10.54 17.48
N PHE A 382 4.38 -9.22 17.46
CA PHE A 382 5.04 -8.44 16.42
C PHE A 382 6.56 -8.33 16.68
N ASP A 383 6.99 -8.27 17.94
CA ASP A 383 8.40 -8.25 18.34
C ASP A 383 9.17 -9.45 17.78
N ILE A 384 8.61 -10.66 17.91
CA ILE A 384 9.18 -11.90 17.36
C ILE A 384 9.29 -11.80 15.84
N SER A 385 8.21 -11.35 15.19
CA SER A 385 8.15 -11.18 13.73
C SER A 385 9.19 -10.17 13.21
N TYR A 386 9.48 -9.13 14.01
CA TYR A 386 10.42 -8.06 13.71
C TYR A 386 11.88 -8.45 13.99
N ALA A 387 12.13 -9.22 15.05
CA ALA A 387 13.47 -9.68 15.42
C ALA A 387 14.10 -10.63 14.37
N GLU A 388 13.27 -11.31 13.56
CA GLU A 388 13.72 -12.15 12.44
C GLU A 388 14.00 -11.39 11.14
N LEU A 389 13.65 -10.12 11.05
CA LEU A 389 13.83 -9.35 9.80
C LEU A 389 15.31 -9.18 9.48
N SER A 390 15.66 -9.27 8.20
CA SER A 390 16.97 -8.77 7.75
C SER A 390 17.14 -7.29 8.16
N PRO A 391 18.37 -6.79 8.38
CA PRO A 391 18.60 -5.39 8.76
C PRO A 391 17.88 -4.40 7.83
N TRP A 392 17.89 -4.67 6.53
CA TRP A 392 17.16 -3.90 5.52
C TRP A 392 15.64 -3.98 5.68
N ALA A 393 15.06 -5.17 5.88
CA ALA A 393 13.62 -5.29 6.08
C ALA A 393 13.18 -4.61 7.40
N ALA A 394 13.98 -4.68 8.46
CA ALA A 394 13.73 -3.97 9.72
C ALA A 394 13.80 -2.44 9.56
N GLU A 395 14.74 -1.93 8.76
CA GLU A 395 14.87 -0.51 8.46
C GLU A 395 13.71 0.01 7.61
N ILE A 396 13.33 -0.70 6.54
CA ILE A 396 12.15 -0.39 5.73
C ILE A 396 10.89 -0.41 6.61
N TYR A 397 10.73 -1.41 7.46
CA TYR A 397 9.59 -1.54 8.37
C TYR A 397 9.46 -0.33 9.30
N ARG A 398 10.57 0.16 9.88
CA ARG A 398 10.57 1.42 10.66
C ARG A 398 10.28 2.64 9.78
N ALA A 399 10.81 2.71 8.56
CA ALA A 399 10.58 3.85 7.67
C ALA A 399 9.12 3.97 7.21
N ILE A 400 8.47 2.86 6.83
CA ILE A 400 7.03 2.86 6.49
C ILE A 400 6.14 3.04 7.73
N GLY A 401 6.62 2.71 8.93
CA GLY A 401 5.97 3.09 10.19
C GLY A 401 5.96 4.60 10.49
N LEU A 402 6.73 5.42 9.75
CA LEU A 402 6.68 6.88 9.79
C LEU A 402 5.80 7.47 8.67
N HIS A 403 5.23 6.63 7.81
CA HIS A 403 4.29 7.05 6.78
C HIS A 403 2.99 7.56 7.43
N PRO A 404 2.36 8.65 6.95
CA PRO A 404 1.16 9.20 7.60
C PRO A 404 -0.09 8.32 7.48
N THR A 405 -0.10 7.36 6.55
CA THR A 405 -1.21 6.42 6.32
C THR A 405 -0.71 4.99 6.31
N ARG A 406 -1.59 4.03 6.63
CA ARG A 406 -1.27 2.58 6.59
C ARG A 406 -1.04 2.03 5.17
N ASP A 407 -1.51 2.75 4.15
CA ASP A 407 -1.41 2.42 2.73
C ASP A 407 -0.54 3.42 1.96
N PHE A 408 0.23 2.93 0.98
CA PHE A 408 1.21 3.70 0.21
C PHE A 408 1.51 3.10 -1.17
N ASP A 409 2.13 3.90 -2.04
CA ASP A 409 2.61 3.49 -3.36
C ASP A 409 3.85 2.57 -3.24
N ALA A 410 3.95 1.53 -4.07
CA ALA A 410 5.12 0.65 -4.13
C ALA A 410 6.43 1.40 -4.49
N GLY A 411 6.32 2.52 -5.21
CA GLY A 411 7.42 3.42 -5.55
C GLY A 411 7.99 4.23 -4.37
N LEU A 412 7.26 4.34 -3.25
CA LEU A 412 7.73 5.06 -2.08
C LEU A 412 9.02 4.46 -1.52
N VAL A 413 9.07 3.14 -1.30
CA VAL A 413 10.23 2.49 -0.66
C VAL A 413 11.53 2.68 -1.46
N PRO A 414 11.58 2.49 -2.79
CA PRO A 414 12.73 2.90 -3.61
C PRO A 414 13.12 4.38 -3.46
N ALA A 415 12.15 5.30 -3.36
CA ALA A 415 12.42 6.73 -3.16
C ALA A 415 13.00 7.04 -1.76
N LEU A 416 12.66 6.25 -0.74
CA LEU A 416 13.25 6.34 0.61
C LEU A 416 14.66 5.74 0.71
N PHE A 417 15.07 4.87 -0.22
CA PHE A 417 16.34 4.14 -0.16
C PHE A 417 17.11 4.17 -1.51
N GLN A 418 17.15 5.35 -2.15
CA GLN A 418 17.77 5.59 -3.47
C GLN A 418 19.23 5.10 -3.60
N GLU A 419 19.99 5.04 -2.51
CA GLU A 419 21.39 4.59 -2.48
C GLU A 419 21.54 3.06 -2.56
N ALA A 420 20.48 2.29 -2.25
CA ALA A 420 20.47 0.83 -2.19
C ALA A 420 19.13 0.22 -2.69
N PRO A 421 18.74 0.49 -3.96
CA PRO A 421 17.42 0.11 -4.47
C PRO A 421 17.21 -1.41 -4.57
N THR A 422 18.28 -2.20 -4.75
CA THR A 422 18.21 -3.66 -4.85
C THR A 422 17.88 -4.30 -3.51
N GLU A 423 18.54 -3.81 -2.45
CA GLU A 423 18.39 -4.16 -1.06
C GLU A 423 17.02 -3.72 -0.54
N ALA A 424 16.61 -2.49 -0.86
CA ALA A 424 15.27 -1.96 -0.55
C ALA A 424 14.17 -2.84 -1.16
N ALA A 425 14.29 -3.21 -2.43
CA ALA A 425 13.35 -4.11 -3.08
C ALA A 425 13.40 -5.54 -2.51
N ALA A 426 14.56 -6.02 -2.04
CA ALA A 426 14.69 -7.33 -1.38
C ALA A 426 14.03 -7.35 0.00
N GLY A 427 14.25 -6.32 0.82
CA GLY A 427 13.61 -6.16 2.12
C GLY A 427 12.10 -5.98 2.01
N LEU A 428 11.61 -5.21 1.04
CA LEU A 428 10.17 -5.09 0.78
C LEU A 428 9.53 -6.42 0.35
N ARG A 429 10.21 -7.23 -0.48
CA ARG A 429 9.79 -8.60 -0.80
C ARG A 429 9.81 -9.52 0.42
N GLU A 430 10.68 -9.29 1.40
CA GLU A 430 10.67 -10.01 2.68
C GLU A 430 9.43 -9.63 3.52
N LEU A 431 9.15 -8.33 3.68
CA LEU A 431 7.96 -7.85 4.39
C LEU A 431 6.65 -8.38 3.78
N HIS A 432 6.59 -8.44 2.44
CA HIS A 432 5.43 -9.02 1.73
C HIS A 432 5.31 -10.53 1.98
N ARG A 433 6.42 -11.27 1.90
CA ARG A 433 6.45 -12.72 2.17
C ARG A 433 6.04 -13.07 3.60
N ARG A 434 6.42 -12.23 4.57
CA ARG A 434 6.09 -12.35 5.99
C ARG A 434 4.69 -11.81 6.35
N GLY A 435 3.92 -11.34 5.36
CA GLY A 435 2.59 -10.76 5.57
C GLY A 435 2.57 -9.51 6.46
N LEU A 436 3.68 -8.78 6.57
CA LEU A 436 3.77 -7.50 7.28
C LEU A 436 3.34 -6.32 6.40
N VAL A 437 3.44 -6.50 5.08
CA VAL A 437 2.91 -5.59 4.05
C VAL A 437 2.13 -6.44 3.05
N ARG A 438 0.95 -6.00 2.66
CA ARG A 438 0.08 -6.64 1.67
C ARG A 438 0.01 -5.78 0.41
N SER A 439 -0.36 -6.38 -0.72
CA SER A 439 -0.68 -5.63 -1.94
C SER A 439 -2.18 -5.74 -2.22
N ASP A 440 -2.78 -4.64 -2.68
CA ASP A 440 -4.14 -4.64 -3.24
C ASP A 440 -4.14 -5.09 -4.72
N ARG A 441 -5.31 -5.04 -5.37
CA ARG A 441 -5.45 -5.44 -6.79
C ARG A 441 -4.79 -4.47 -7.78
N ARG A 442 -4.47 -3.24 -7.36
CA ARG A 442 -3.84 -2.19 -8.19
C ARG A 442 -2.35 -2.03 -7.87
N GLY A 443 -1.79 -2.91 -7.04
CA GLY A 443 -0.39 -2.93 -6.65
C GLY A 443 -0.03 -1.95 -5.51
N ARG A 444 -1.00 -1.23 -4.93
CA ARG A 444 -0.75 -0.40 -3.74
C ARG A 444 -0.45 -1.28 -2.54
N LEU A 445 0.38 -0.78 -1.64
CA LEU A 445 0.84 -1.49 -0.45
C LEU A 445 0.03 -1.07 0.77
N LEU A 446 -0.25 -2.01 1.66
CA LEU A 446 -1.05 -1.81 2.87
C LEU A 446 -0.43 -2.57 4.06
N MET A 447 -0.36 -1.92 5.22
CA MET A 447 -0.12 -2.55 6.50
C MET A 447 -1.45 -2.76 7.24
N ASP A 448 -1.64 -3.93 7.84
CA ASP A 448 -2.77 -4.14 8.77
C ASP A 448 -2.58 -3.24 10.01
N ASP A 449 -3.66 -2.74 10.62
CA ASP A 449 -3.60 -1.60 11.56
C ASP A 449 -2.63 -1.78 12.74
N LEU A 450 -2.67 -2.92 13.44
CA LEU A 450 -1.71 -3.20 14.51
C LEU A 450 -0.27 -3.38 14.01
N THR A 451 -0.09 -3.84 12.77
CA THR A 451 1.23 -3.97 12.15
C THR A 451 1.81 -2.59 11.82
N TYR A 452 0.97 -1.63 11.45
CA TYR A 452 1.33 -0.22 11.28
C TYR A 452 1.64 0.43 12.64
N GLU A 453 0.79 0.29 13.66
CA GLU A 453 1.05 0.82 15.02
C GLU A 453 2.36 0.29 15.62
N HIS A 454 2.64 -1.01 15.49
CA HIS A 454 3.92 -1.57 15.94
C HIS A 454 5.10 -1.01 15.13
N ALA A 455 4.95 -0.81 13.81
CA ALA A 455 5.98 -0.18 12.98
C ALA A 455 6.28 1.26 13.42
N THR A 456 5.25 2.05 13.69
CA THR A 456 5.37 3.41 14.24
C THR A 456 6.06 3.40 15.60
N THR A 457 5.63 2.52 16.51
CA THR A 457 6.26 2.35 17.84
C THR A 457 7.75 1.98 17.72
N ARG A 458 8.09 1.08 16.79
CA ARG A 458 9.49 0.70 16.50
C ARG A 458 10.29 1.84 15.90
N ALA A 459 9.71 2.64 15.02
CA ALA A 459 10.36 3.82 14.48
C ALA A 459 10.64 4.86 15.57
N LEU A 460 9.66 5.15 16.43
CA LEU A 460 9.78 6.12 17.54
C LEU A 460 10.78 5.67 18.63
N ARG A 461 10.87 4.36 18.92
CA ARG A 461 11.81 3.81 19.92
C ARG A 461 13.22 3.57 19.38
N ALA A 462 13.38 3.09 18.14
CA ALA A 462 14.68 2.62 17.63
C ALA A 462 15.33 3.51 16.56
N THR A 463 14.59 4.42 15.91
CA THR A 463 15.16 5.37 14.94
C THR A 463 15.39 6.72 15.64
N GLY A 464 16.61 7.23 15.61
CA GLY A 464 16.96 8.51 16.25
C GLY A 464 16.20 9.71 15.67
N PRO A 465 15.87 10.76 16.46
CA PRO A 465 14.99 11.84 16.03
C PRO A 465 15.36 12.51 14.69
N GLY A 466 16.64 12.77 14.45
CA GLY A 466 17.11 13.37 13.18
C GLY A 466 16.91 12.46 11.96
N GLU A 467 17.03 11.14 12.11
CA GLU A 467 16.79 10.20 11.01
C GLU A 467 15.29 10.00 10.78
N ARG A 468 14.46 10.03 11.83
CA ARG A 468 12.99 10.06 11.68
C ARG A 468 12.57 11.26 10.85
N GLU A 469 13.13 12.43 11.13
CA GLU A 469 12.83 13.65 10.36
C GLU A 469 13.36 13.57 8.92
N ARG A 470 14.55 13.00 8.70
CA ARG A 470 15.06 12.78 7.34
C ARG A 470 14.13 11.88 6.52
N LEU A 471 13.65 10.78 7.11
CA LEU A 471 12.71 9.85 6.47
C LEU A 471 11.36 10.51 6.18
N ARG A 472 10.80 11.24 7.16
CA ARG A 472 9.59 12.06 6.99
C ARG A 472 9.76 13.07 5.84
N GLY A 473 10.82 13.85 5.83
CA GLY A 473 11.12 14.79 4.74
C GLY A 473 11.13 14.13 3.36
N ARG A 474 11.67 12.91 3.23
CA ARG A 474 11.68 12.13 1.98
C ARG A 474 10.29 11.59 1.59
N ILE A 475 9.46 11.20 2.55
CA ILE A 475 8.06 10.80 2.31
C ILE A 475 7.28 12.01 1.75
N ALA A 476 7.43 13.18 2.38
CA ALA A 476 6.78 14.40 1.93
C ALA A 476 7.25 14.84 0.53
N ASP A 477 8.57 14.83 0.26
CA ASP A 477 9.17 15.14 -1.04
C ASP A 477 8.70 14.17 -2.15
N TYR A 478 8.63 12.86 -1.88
CA TYR A 478 8.08 11.89 -2.82
C TYR A 478 6.66 12.26 -3.25
N TYR A 479 5.79 12.62 -2.31
CA TYR A 479 4.43 13.04 -2.62
C TYR A 479 4.35 14.36 -3.38
N LEU A 480 5.20 15.33 -3.05
CA LEU A 480 5.25 16.61 -3.77
C LEU A 480 5.72 16.42 -5.22
N ARG A 481 6.81 15.66 -5.42
CA ARG A 481 7.33 15.35 -6.76
C ARG A 481 6.33 14.54 -7.58
N GLY A 482 5.61 13.60 -6.96
CA GLY A 482 4.53 12.87 -7.60
C GLY A 482 3.35 13.76 -8.00
N ALA A 483 2.93 14.69 -7.13
CA ALA A 483 1.88 15.66 -7.45
C ALA A 483 2.30 16.63 -8.57
N VAL A 484 3.54 17.12 -8.56
CA VAL A 484 4.12 17.99 -9.62
C VAL A 484 4.16 17.26 -10.96
N ALA A 485 4.64 16.01 -10.97
CA ALA A 485 4.64 15.17 -12.16
C ALA A 485 3.22 14.91 -12.69
N ALA A 486 2.25 14.65 -11.81
CA ALA A 486 0.85 14.47 -12.18
C ALA A 486 0.21 15.77 -12.72
N ASP A 487 0.39 16.93 -12.06
CA ASP A 487 -0.17 18.22 -12.51
C ASP A 487 0.36 18.67 -13.87
N SER A 488 1.61 18.31 -14.19
CA SER A 488 2.23 18.54 -15.50
C SER A 488 1.46 17.87 -16.64
N HIS A 489 0.78 16.75 -16.36
CA HIS A 489 -0.11 16.06 -17.29
C HIS A 489 -1.58 16.47 -17.19
N LEU A 490 -2.02 17.04 -16.05
CA LEU A 490 -3.42 17.47 -15.84
C LEU A 490 -3.76 18.86 -16.40
N SER A 491 -2.77 19.76 -16.57
CA SER A 491 -3.05 21.15 -16.93
C SER A 491 -1.87 21.86 -17.60
N GLN A 492 -2.18 22.79 -18.51
CA GLN A 492 -1.21 23.59 -19.26
C GLN A 492 -1.10 25.07 -18.79
N ARG A 493 -1.49 25.38 -17.54
CA ARG A 493 -1.30 26.72 -16.94
C ARG A 493 0.20 27.04 -16.72
N TRP A 494 0.53 28.30 -16.42
CA TRP A 494 1.87 28.64 -15.94
C TRP A 494 2.03 28.25 -14.45
N ARG A 495 3.22 27.78 -14.05
CA ARG A 495 3.59 27.27 -12.70
C ARG A 495 4.77 28.07 -12.16
N LEU A 496 4.83 28.26 -10.85
CA LEU A 496 5.90 28.97 -10.16
C LEU A 496 7.00 28.04 -9.62
N SER A 497 6.63 26.87 -9.11
CA SER A 497 7.60 25.98 -8.45
C SER A 497 8.72 25.53 -9.38
N PRO A 498 10.01 25.60 -8.98
CA PRO A 498 11.13 25.13 -9.79
C PRO A 498 11.08 23.61 -10.02
N LEU A 499 10.34 22.86 -9.19
CA LEU A 499 10.16 21.41 -9.33
C LEU A 499 9.54 20.99 -10.68
N TYR A 500 8.86 21.90 -11.40
CA TYR A 500 8.34 21.63 -12.75
C TYR A 500 9.43 21.63 -13.84
N GLU A 501 10.64 22.10 -13.53
CA GLU A 501 11.82 22.06 -14.41
C GLU A 501 12.76 20.89 -14.07
N GLU A 502 12.53 20.22 -12.94
CA GLU A 502 13.27 19.03 -12.50
C GLU A 502 12.75 17.74 -13.15
N GLN A 503 13.61 16.74 -13.30
CA GLN A 503 13.17 15.41 -13.75
C GLN A 503 12.40 14.70 -12.63
N PRO A 504 11.25 14.06 -12.93
CA PRO A 504 10.49 13.32 -11.93
C PRO A 504 11.28 12.07 -11.47
N PRO A 505 11.20 11.69 -10.18
CA PRO A 505 11.80 10.45 -9.69
C PRO A 505 11.37 9.22 -10.51
N SER A 506 12.33 8.38 -10.88
CA SER A 506 12.09 7.13 -11.63
C SER A 506 11.26 6.07 -10.87
N ALA A 507 11.02 6.31 -9.58
CA ALA A 507 10.15 5.48 -8.73
C ALA A 507 8.66 5.89 -8.80
N LEU A 508 8.30 6.95 -9.52
CA LEU A 508 6.90 7.30 -9.80
C LEU A 508 6.36 6.49 -10.99
N PRO A 509 5.03 6.29 -11.09
CA PRO A 509 4.42 5.70 -12.28
C PRO A 509 4.71 6.50 -13.57
N ASP A 510 4.86 5.81 -14.71
CA ASP A 510 4.90 6.47 -16.03
C ASP A 510 3.50 7.00 -16.39
N PHE A 511 3.21 8.22 -15.94
CA PHE A 511 1.98 8.94 -16.25
C PHE A 511 1.79 9.17 -17.75
N ALA A 512 2.87 9.30 -18.52
CA ALA A 512 2.78 9.39 -19.97
C ALA A 512 2.34 8.05 -20.58
N ALA A 513 2.74 6.89 -20.02
CA ALA A 513 2.20 5.59 -20.41
C ALA A 513 0.71 5.47 -20.11
N ALA A 514 0.30 5.87 -18.91
CA ALA A 514 -1.10 5.79 -18.50
C ALA A 514 -2.03 6.55 -19.46
N LEU A 515 -1.56 7.66 -20.03
CA LEU A 515 -2.30 8.49 -20.99
C LEU A 515 -2.13 8.10 -22.47
N ARG A 516 -1.28 7.11 -22.81
CA ARG A 516 -1.17 6.58 -24.19
C ARG A 516 -2.31 5.61 -24.56
N HIS A 517 -3.14 5.21 -23.60
CA HIS A 517 -4.30 4.35 -23.86
C HIS A 517 -5.47 5.15 -24.42
N THR A 518 -6.03 4.70 -25.55
CA THR A 518 -7.16 5.33 -26.24
C THR A 518 -8.46 5.24 -25.42
N PRO A 519 -9.40 6.20 -25.57
CA PRO A 519 -10.68 6.20 -24.84
C PRO A 519 -11.51 4.93 -24.99
N ASP A 520 -11.44 4.25 -26.14
CA ASP A 520 -12.21 3.04 -26.44
C ASP A 520 -11.53 1.73 -26.01
N ALA A 521 -10.33 1.77 -25.44
CA ALA A 521 -9.65 0.59 -24.92
C ALA A 521 -9.98 0.41 -23.44
N GLU A 522 -10.71 -0.66 -23.08
CA GLU A 522 -10.90 -1.05 -21.68
C GLU A 522 -9.55 -1.12 -20.96
N ARG A 523 -9.33 -0.16 -20.05
CA ARG A 523 -8.04 -0.02 -19.38
C ARG A 523 -7.83 -1.19 -18.43
N ARG A 524 -6.74 -1.93 -18.65
CA ARG A 524 -6.37 -3.09 -17.83
C ARG A 524 -6.32 -2.68 -16.34
N PRO A 525 -6.92 -3.46 -15.42
CA PRO A 525 -6.85 -3.21 -13.99
C PRO A 525 -5.42 -3.09 -13.45
N ASP A 526 -4.48 -3.77 -14.09
CA ASP A 526 -3.06 -3.84 -13.72
C ASP A 526 -2.18 -2.76 -14.40
N GLY A 527 -2.79 -1.77 -15.07
CA GLY A 527 -2.07 -0.66 -15.71
C GLY A 527 -1.60 0.42 -14.73
N PRO A 528 -0.58 1.24 -15.09
CA PRO A 528 -0.15 2.34 -14.23
C PRO A 528 -1.29 3.34 -14.01
N PRO A 529 -1.43 3.94 -12.81
CA PRO A 529 -2.47 4.92 -12.52
C PRO A 529 -2.32 6.16 -13.42
N THR A 530 -3.45 6.76 -13.80
CA THR A 530 -3.46 8.11 -14.39
C THR A 530 -3.01 9.14 -13.36
N PRO A 531 -2.55 10.33 -13.79
CA PRO A 531 -2.27 11.46 -12.89
C PRO A 531 -3.38 11.76 -11.88
N ALA A 532 -4.64 11.72 -12.32
CA ALA A 532 -5.79 12.00 -11.47
C ALA A 532 -6.02 10.89 -10.43
N GLU A 533 -5.99 9.63 -10.84
CA GLU A 533 -6.10 8.49 -9.92
C GLU A 533 -4.96 8.47 -8.91
N TRP A 534 -3.72 8.73 -9.32
CA TRP A 534 -2.58 8.71 -8.40
C TRP A 534 -2.69 9.78 -7.31
N ILE A 535 -3.13 11.01 -7.67
CA ILE A 535 -3.41 12.05 -6.66
C ILE A 535 -4.59 11.62 -5.78
N GLY A 536 -5.65 11.03 -6.34
CA GLY A 536 -6.81 10.56 -5.57
C GLY A 536 -6.48 9.44 -4.58
N ASP A 537 -5.77 8.41 -5.03
CA ASP A 537 -5.33 7.25 -4.26
C ASP A 537 -4.37 7.63 -3.12
N ASN A 538 -3.59 8.71 -3.30
CA ASN A 538 -2.65 9.20 -2.30
C ASN A 538 -3.12 10.48 -1.58
N LEU A 539 -4.37 10.92 -1.80
CA LEU A 539 -4.85 12.19 -1.27
C LEU A 539 -4.80 12.25 0.26
N ALA A 540 -5.08 11.14 0.95
CA ALA A 540 -4.99 11.06 2.41
C ALA A 540 -3.55 11.30 2.90
N ALA A 541 -2.56 10.66 2.27
CA ALA A 541 -1.15 10.85 2.58
C ALA A 541 -0.66 12.27 2.24
N ILE A 542 -1.08 12.83 1.10
CA ILE A 542 -0.79 14.22 0.71
C ILE A 542 -1.34 15.20 1.76
N MET A 543 -2.62 15.07 2.13
CA MET A 543 -3.26 15.95 3.13
C MET A 543 -2.58 15.84 4.50
N ALA A 544 -2.23 14.63 4.94
CA ALA A 544 -1.55 14.41 6.21
C ALA A 544 -0.09 14.93 6.22
N CYS A 545 0.66 14.80 5.12
CA CYS A 545 1.96 15.46 4.96
C CYS A 545 1.87 17.00 4.94
N MET A 546 0.73 17.56 4.52
CA MET A 546 0.48 19.00 4.58
C MET A 546 0.03 19.46 5.96
N GLU A 547 -0.67 18.65 6.74
CA GLU A 547 -1.18 19.00 8.07
C GLU A 547 -0.04 19.25 9.08
N ARG A 548 -0.28 20.10 10.08
CA ARG A 548 0.57 20.23 11.28
C ARG A 548 -0.25 19.79 12.49
N SER A 549 -0.44 18.49 12.64
CA SER A 549 -1.16 17.89 13.78
C SER A 549 -0.19 17.12 14.67
N GLY A 550 -0.11 17.49 15.95
CA GLY A 550 0.84 16.94 16.92
C GLY A 550 0.68 15.45 17.25
N ARG A 551 -0.30 14.76 16.64
CA ARG A 551 -0.60 13.34 16.89
C ARG A 551 0.15 12.37 15.96
N VAL A 552 0.63 12.82 14.79
CA VAL A 552 1.34 11.96 13.83
C VAL A 552 2.53 12.68 13.16
N TRP A 553 2.39 13.97 12.86
CA TRP A 553 3.42 14.78 12.21
C TRP A 553 3.57 16.14 12.94
N ASP A 554 4.45 16.17 13.93
CA ASP A 554 4.64 17.25 14.92
C ASP A 554 5.28 18.54 14.37
N GLY A 555 5.14 18.80 13.08
CA GLY A 555 5.58 20.06 12.46
C GLY A 555 7.09 20.21 12.34
N SER A 556 7.84 19.11 12.52
CA SER A 556 9.15 18.94 11.92
C SER A 556 8.97 19.15 10.40
N ARG A 557 9.47 20.29 9.92
CA ARG A 557 8.88 20.97 8.77
C ARG A 557 9.30 20.22 7.50
N PRO A 558 8.36 19.78 6.62
CA PRO A 558 8.75 19.69 5.22
C PRO A 558 9.25 21.09 4.81
N ALA A 559 10.36 21.14 4.07
CA ALA A 559 11.18 22.34 3.93
C ALA A 559 10.35 23.60 3.57
N PRO A 560 10.72 24.80 4.06
CA PRO A 560 9.99 26.03 3.77
C PRO A 560 9.62 26.15 2.29
N GLY A 561 8.33 26.24 2.00
CA GLY A 561 7.78 26.31 0.65
C GLY A 561 6.97 25.08 0.23
N TYR A 562 7.13 23.96 0.94
CA TYR A 562 6.43 22.70 0.65
C TYR A 562 4.93 22.86 0.43
N ARG A 563 4.23 23.60 1.30
CA ARG A 563 2.76 23.62 1.28
C ARG A 563 2.21 24.45 0.13
N TRP A 564 2.87 25.55 -0.23
CA TRP A 564 2.44 26.34 -1.40
C TRP A 564 2.74 25.62 -2.70
N GLN A 565 3.86 24.90 -2.79
CA GLN A 565 4.19 24.07 -3.95
C GLN A 565 3.22 22.89 -4.09
N MET A 566 2.84 22.23 -2.98
CA MET A 566 1.83 21.18 -2.98
C MET A 566 0.44 21.70 -3.34
N ALA A 567 0.06 22.90 -2.87
CA ALA A 567 -1.17 23.55 -3.28
C ALA A 567 -1.17 23.87 -4.78
N GLU A 568 -0.06 24.39 -5.32
CA GLU A 568 0.10 24.57 -6.76
C GLU A 568 -0.03 23.23 -7.51
N ALA A 569 0.59 22.15 -7.02
CA ALA A 569 0.55 20.82 -7.64
C ALA A 569 -0.82 20.12 -7.55
N THR A 570 -1.67 20.43 -6.58
CA THR A 570 -2.99 19.79 -6.43
C THR A 570 -4.13 20.60 -7.03
N ASN A 571 -3.89 21.86 -7.46
CA ASN A 571 -4.93 22.79 -7.91
C ASN A 571 -5.75 22.30 -9.12
N ALA A 572 -5.13 21.68 -10.14
CA ALA A 572 -5.87 21.13 -11.27
C ALA A 572 -6.76 19.96 -10.85
N TYR A 573 -6.22 19.04 -10.03
CA TYR A 573 -6.95 17.88 -9.53
C TYR A 573 -8.20 18.32 -8.76
N PHE A 574 -8.06 19.20 -7.76
CA PHE A 574 -9.21 19.65 -6.98
C PHE A 574 -10.25 20.40 -7.82
N THR A 575 -9.81 21.20 -8.80
CA THR A 575 -10.71 21.94 -9.70
C THR A 575 -11.48 21.00 -10.62
N ALA A 576 -10.83 19.97 -11.17
CA ALA A 576 -11.47 19.01 -12.08
C ALA A 576 -12.46 18.06 -11.36
N HIS A 577 -12.21 17.73 -10.09
CA HIS A 577 -13.01 16.76 -9.33
C HIS A 577 -14.00 17.40 -8.34
N GLY A 578 -14.19 18.73 -8.38
CA GLY A 578 -15.17 19.44 -7.53
C GLY A 578 -14.81 19.49 -6.03
N ARG A 579 -13.57 19.15 -5.65
CA ARG A 579 -13.08 18.98 -4.28
C ARG A 579 -12.70 20.33 -3.64
N GLY A 580 -13.69 21.22 -3.56
CA GLY A 580 -13.45 22.62 -3.22
C GLY A 580 -13.15 22.89 -1.74
N ASP A 581 -13.54 22.01 -0.83
CA ASP A 581 -13.35 22.22 0.62
C ASP A 581 -11.97 21.70 1.06
N GLU A 582 -11.48 20.61 0.46
CA GLU A 582 -10.08 20.21 0.54
C GLU A 582 -9.17 21.26 -0.11
N ARG A 583 -9.57 21.81 -1.28
CA ARG A 583 -8.85 22.92 -1.92
C ARG A 583 -8.75 24.15 -0.99
N ALA A 584 -9.83 24.53 -0.32
CA ALA A 584 -9.82 25.63 0.64
C ALA A 584 -8.89 25.37 1.83
N THR A 585 -8.89 24.13 2.35
CA THR A 585 -8.01 23.68 3.45
C THR A 585 -6.54 23.75 3.04
N VAL A 586 -6.20 23.20 1.88
CA VAL A 586 -4.86 23.23 1.29
C VAL A 586 -4.38 24.66 1.03
N LEU A 587 -5.23 25.52 0.49
CA LEU A 587 -4.90 26.93 0.25
C LEU A 587 -4.72 27.74 1.55
N ALA A 588 -5.43 27.40 2.63
CA ALA A 588 -5.20 28.02 3.94
C ALA A 588 -3.83 27.62 4.53
N TRP A 589 -3.45 26.35 4.42
CA TRP A 589 -2.12 25.88 4.84
C TRP A 589 -0.99 26.49 3.99
N ALA A 590 -1.21 26.61 2.68
CA ALA A 590 -0.27 27.25 1.75
C ALA A 590 -0.11 28.75 2.00
N GLU A 591 -1.19 29.46 2.34
CA GLU A 591 -1.14 30.89 2.64
C GLU A 591 -0.32 31.17 3.91
N ALA A 592 -0.47 30.32 4.94
CA ALA A 592 0.36 30.40 6.15
C ALA A 592 1.84 30.05 5.87
N ASP A 593 2.11 29.17 4.91
CA ASP A 593 3.47 28.73 4.55
C ASP A 593 4.20 29.76 3.69
N ALA A 594 3.56 30.32 2.65
CA ALA A 594 4.13 31.36 1.81
C ALA A 594 4.56 32.60 2.63
N ARG A 595 3.68 33.06 3.55
CA ARG A 595 4.00 34.12 4.51
C ARG A 595 5.17 33.76 5.43
N ALA A 596 5.26 32.50 5.86
CA ALA A 596 6.36 32.03 6.71
C ALA A 596 7.69 31.87 5.96
N CYS A 597 7.66 31.73 4.63
CA CYS A 597 8.83 31.78 3.77
C CYS A 597 9.29 33.20 3.43
N ALA A 598 8.43 34.21 3.63
CA ALA A 598 8.62 35.59 3.17
C ALA A 598 8.92 35.66 1.65
N ASP A 599 8.18 34.86 0.87
CA ASP A 599 8.29 34.76 -0.59
C ASP A 599 7.06 35.43 -1.25
N PRO A 600 7.20 36.66 -1.81
CA PRO A 600 6.08 37.37 -2.42
C PRO A 600 5.55 36.70 -3.68
N ASP A 601 6.39 35.96 -4.42
CA ASP A 601 5.97 35.25 -5.63
C ASP A 601 5.08 34.05 -5.24
N ALA A 602 5.47 33.32 -4.18
CA ALA A 602 4.64 32.27 -3.59
C ALA A 602 3.32 32.81 -3.01
N GLU A 603 3.35 33.94 -2.30
CA GLU A 603 2.13 34.60 -1.82
C GLU A 603 1.21 34.97 -3.00
N ALA A 604 1.75 35.61 -4.05
CA ALA A 604 0.99 35.95 -5.25
C ALA A 604 0.30 34.74 -5.87
N ARG A 605 1.03 33.61 -5.97
CA ARG A 605 0.54 32.33 -6.49
C ARG A 605 -0.59 31.74 -5.65
N VAL A 606 -0.51 31.79 -4.33
CA VAL A 606 -1.56 31.28 -3.44
C VAL A 606 -2.80 32.17 -3.48
N GLN A 607 -2.64 33.50 -3.47
CA GLN A 607 -3.78 34.44 -3.55
C GLN A 607 -4.51 34.33 -4.90
N ALA A 608 -3.80 34.10 -6.01
CA ALA A 608 -4.41 33.85 -7.31
C ALA A 608 -5.30 32.59 -7.30
N GLN A 609 -4.85 31.51 -6.66
CA GLN A 609 -5.61 30.25 -6.58
C GLN A 609 -6.85 30.37 -5.66
N TRP A 610 -6.74 31.13 -4.56
CA TRP A 610 -7.91 31.54 -3.77
C TRP A 610 -8.93 32.32 -4.62
N GLY A 611 -8.45 33.30 -5.41
CA GLY A 611 -9.29 34.09 -6.30
C GLY A 611 -10.00 33.23 -7.37
N GLU A 612 -9.27 32.33 -8.03
CA GLU A 612 -9.82 31.39 -9.01
C GLU A 612 -10.94 30.52 -8.40
N MET A 613 -10.71 29.96 -7.21
CA MET A 613 -11.70 29.14 -6.51
C MET A 613 -12.96 29.93 -6.14
N LEU A 614 -12.81 31.14 -5.61
CA LEU A 614 -13.92 32.01 -5.22
C LEU A 614 -14.72 32.47 -6.45
N LEU A 615 -14.04 32.82 -7.54
CA LEU A 615 -14.67 33.21 -8.79
C LEU A 615 -15.46 32.05 -9.41
N GLY A 616 -14.93 30.82 -9.34
CA GLY A 616 -15.62 29.60 -9.74
C GLY A 616 -16.88 29.30 -8.91
N ARG A 617 -16.89 29.69 -7.62
CA ARG A 617 -18.07 29.65 -6.74
C ARG A 617 -18.99 30.89 -6.86
N GLY A 618 -18.75 31.79 -7.83
CA GLY A 618 -19.55 33.01 -8.03
C GLY A 618 -19.32 34.12 -6.98
N ARG A 619 -18.33 34.00 -6.09
CA ARG A 619 -18.01 34.99 -5.04
C ARG A 619 -17.11 36.10 -5.60
N VAL A 620 -17.66 36.86 -6.56
CA VAL A 620 -16.94 37.83 -7.42
C VAL A 620 -16.20 38.90 -6.63
N GLU A 621 -16.78 39.44 -5.55
CA GLU A 621 -16.14 40.48 -4.73
C GLU A 621 -14.93 39.97 -3.95
N GLU A 622 -15.05 38.78 -3.35
CA GLU A 622 -13.98 38.17 -2.58
C GLU A 622 -12.86 37.65 -3.49
N ALA A 623 -13.21 37.16 -4.67
CA ALA A 623 -12.24 36.84 -5.72
C ALA A 623 -11.42 38.08 -6.11
N ALA A 624 -12.07 39.22 -6.34
CA ALA A 624 -11.38 40.48 -6.63
C ALA A 624 -10.46 40.94 -5.50
N ALA A 625 -10.87 40.77 -4.24
CA ALA A 625 -10.02 41.08 -3.09
C ALA A 625 -8.76 40.20 -3.08
N ARG A 626 -8.90 38.89 -3.30
CA ARG A 626 -7.78 37.94 -3.42
C ARG A 626 -6.87 38.26 -4.61
N PHE A 627 -7.41 38.61 -5.78
CA PHE A 627 -6.59 39.00 -6.92
C PHE A 627 -5.86 40.34 -6.72
N ARG A 628 -6.39 41.28 -5.93
CA ARG A 628 -5.65 42.50 -5.54
C ARG A 628 -4.48 42.19 -4.60
N LEU A 629 -4.66 41.27 -3.65
CA LEU A 629 -3.56 40.76 -2.82
C LEU A 629 -2.50 40.03 -3.67
N SER A 630 -2.94 39.22 -4.64
CA SER A 630 -2.06 38.56 -5.60
C SER A 630 -1.22 39.54 -6.41
N LEU A 631 -1.85 40.61 -6.92
CA LEU A 631 -1.16 41.67 -7.66
C LEU A 631 -0.12 42.39 -6.80
N ALA A 632 -0.48 42.81 -5.59
CA ALA A 632 0.42 43.52 -4.68
C ALA A 632 1.65 42.67 -4.29
N ALA A 633 1.45 41.37 -4.02
CA ALA A 633 2.55 40.46 -3.75
C ALA A 633 3.44 40.22 -4.99
N ALA A 634 2.85 40.06 -6.18
CA ALA A 634 3.60 39.90 -7.42
C ALA A 634 4.37 41.16 -7.85
N GLU A 635 3.87 42.36 -7.51
CA GLU A 635 4.56 43.61 -7.77
C GLU A 635 5.78 43.80 -6.85
N ALA A 636 5.76 43.22 -5.64
CA ALA A 636 6.89 43.15 -4.71
C ALA A 636 7.83 41.95 -4.97
N GLY A 637 7.38 40.96 -5.73
CA GLY A 637 8.13 39.76 -6.10
C GLY A 637 9.09 39.95 -7.29
N THR A 638 9.79 38.87 -7.62
CA THR A 638 10.75 38.81 -8.73
C THR A 638 10.13 38.26 -10.01
N GLU A 639 9.08 37.45 -9.89
CA GLU A 639 8.46 36.73 -11.00
C GLU A 639 7.37 37.57 -11.67
N ARG A 640 7.78 38.35 -12.66
CA ARG A 640 6.92 39.29 -13.38
C ARG A 640 5.71 38.64 -14.06
N ARG A 641 5.73 37.34 -14.37
CA ARG A 641 4.57 36.61 -14.90
C ARG A 641 3.41 36.55 -13.89
N GLY A 642 3.71 36.63 -12.59
CA GLY A 642 2.72 36.78 -11.52
C GLY A 642 1.87 38.06 -11.66
N VAL A 643 2.51 39.18 -12.03
CA VAL A 643 1.82 40.47 -12.24
C VAL A 643 0.86 40.38 -13.42
N GLY A 644 1.31 39.81 -14.54
CA GLY A 644 0.47 39.57 -15.71
C GLY A 644 -0.76 38.70 -15.38
N ALA A 645 -0.54 37.58 -14.70
CA ALA A 645 -1.62 36.68 -14.30
C ALA A 645 -2.63 37.33 -13.33
N ALA A 646 -2.17 38.10 -12.34
CA ALA A 646 -3.05 38.78 -11.40
C ALA A 646 -3.89 39.89 -12.09
N LEU A 647 -3.30 40.64 -13.01
CA LEU A 647 -4.01 41.63 -13.83
C LEU A 647 -5.04 40.96 -14.76
N GLU A 648 -4.69 39.85 -15.42
CA GLU A 648 -5.63 39.11 -16.27
C GLU A 648 -6.84 38.61 -15.46
N TRP A 649 -6.61 38.04 -14.27
CA TRP A 649 -7.70 37.63 -13.38
C TRP A 649 -8.57 38.78 -12.88
N LEU A 650 -7.98 39.96 -12.60
CA LEU A 650 -8.76 41.17 -12.31
C LEU A 650 -9.62 41.58 -13.52
N GLY A 651 -9.08 41.54 -14.74
CA GLY A 651 -9.82 41.81 -15.97
C GLY A 651 -11.00 40.85 -16.18
N ILE A 652 -10.79 39.54 -16.01
CA ILE A 652 -11.85 38.53 -16.04
C ILE A 652 -12.92 38.83 -14.97
N THR A 653 -12.51 39.30 -13.80
CA THR A 653 -13.41 39.61 -12.67
C THR A 653 -14.24 40.87 -12.92
N GLU A 654 -13.65 41.96 -13.44
CA GLU A 654 -14.41 43.15 -13.83
C GLU A 654 -15.37 42.85 -14.99
N ARG A 655 -14.99 41.99 -15.95
CA ARG A 655 -15.91 41.53 -17.00
C ARG A 655 -17.10 40.76 -16.43
N ARG A 656 -16.91 39.93 -15.39
CA ARG A 656 -18.00 39.25 -14.66
C ARG A 656 -18.95 40.23 -13.94
N ARG A 657 -18.49 41.44 -13.61
CA ARG A 657 -19.34 42.55 -13.09
C ARG A 657 -20.03 43.37 -14.18
N GLY A 658 -19.78 43.09 -15.47
CA GLY A 658 -20.23 43.92 -16.59
C GLY A 658 -19.37 45.16 -16.87
N ALA A 659 -18.27 45.36 -16.15
CA ALA A 659 -17.38 46.53 -16.30
C ALA A 659 -16.34 46.30 -17.41
N ALA A 660 -16.80 46.09 -18.66
CA ALA A 660 -15.95 45.69 -19.79
C ALA A 660 -14.81 46.68 -20.11
N GLY A 661 -15.02 47.99 -19.92
CA GLY A 661 -13.95 49.00 -20.09
C GLY A 661 -12.79 48.81 -19.10
N ARG A 662 -13.12 48.60 -17.81
CA ARG A 662 -12.11 48.29 -16.78
C ARG A 662 -11.45 46.94 -17.00
N ALA A 663 -12.17 45.96 -17.55
CA ALA A 663 -11.59 44.69 -17.94
C ALA A 663 -10.50 44.87 -19.02
N LEU A 664 -10.79 45.69 -20.04
CA LEU A 664 -9.85 46.03 -21.11
C LEU A 664 -8.59 46.74 -20.57
N GLU A 665 -8.75 47.72 -19.66
CA GLU A 665 -7.62 48.37 -18.97
C GLU A 665 -6.70 47.36 -18.26
N TYR A 666 -7.28 46.39 -17.55
CA TYR A 666 -6.51 45.33 -16.88
C TYR A 666 -5.82 44.39 -17.87
N PHE A 667 -6.47 44.03 -18.99
CA PHE A 667 -5.84 43.24 -20.04
C PHE A 667 -4.69 44.01 -20.68
N ASP A 668 -4.87 45.25 -21.13
CA ASP A 668 -3.81 46.04 -21.74
C ASP A 668 -2.61 46.26 -20.79
N ARG A 669 -2.86 46.40 -19.48
CA ARG A 669 -1.79 46.41 -18.44
C ARG A 669 -1.09 45.06 -18.24
N SER A 670 -1.74 43.94 -18.50
CA SER A 670 -1.16 42.59 -18.38
C SER A 670 -0.24 42.22 -19.55
N LEU A 671 -0.47 42.82 -20.73
CA LEU A 671 0.22 42.51 -21.99
C LEU A 671 1.76 42.53 -21.90
N PRO A 672 2.44 43.50 -21.23
CA PRO A 672 3.90 43.52 -21.11
C PRO A 672 4.50 42.38 -20.26
N PHE A 673 3.66 41.63 -19.54
CA PHE A 673 4.08 40.54 -18.65
C PHE A 673 3.75 39.15 -19.20
N LEU A 674 3.19 39.07 -20.42
CA LEU A 674 3.02 37.80 -21.12
C LEU A 674 4.36 37.24 -21.56
N ASP A 675 4.65 36.02 -21.13
CA ASP A 675 5.78 35.21 -21.59
C ASP A 675 5.57 34.85 -23.08
N PRO A 676 6.40 35.35 -24.03
CA PRO A 676 6.18 35.12 -25.45
C PRO A 676 6.23 33.64 -25.85
N ALA A 677 6.99 32.83 -25.10
CA ALA A 677 7.13 31.39 -25.29
C ALA A 677 5.97 30.58 -24.69
N ARG A 678 5.05 31.22 -23.95
CA ARG A 678 3.82 30.59 -23.44
C ARG A 678 2.65 30.87 -24.38
N THR A 679 2.68 30.24 -25.55
CA THR A 679 1.73 30.38 -26.66
C THR A 679 0.26 30.30 -26.19
N ARG A 680 -0.07 29.33 -25.34
CA ARG A 680 -1.42 29.20 -24.75
C ARG A 680 -1.85 30.41 -23.90
N SER A 681 -0.93 31.03 -23.16
CA SER A 681 -1.23 32.22 -22.34
C SER A 681 -1.50 33.44 -23.23
N ARG A 682 -0.71 33.63 -24.30
CA ARG A 682 -0.98 34.62 -25.36
C ARG A 682 -2.38 34.43 -25.97
N ALA A 683 -2.74 33.19 -26.32
CA ALA A 683 -4.03 32.86 -26.91
C ALA A 683 -5.21 33.21 -25.98
N LEU A 684 -5.13 32.82 -24.69
CA LEU A 684 -6.14 33.14 -23.70
C LEU A 684 -6.27 34.65 -23.44
N HIS A 685 -5.16 35.36 -23.31
CA HIS A 685 -5.16 36.81 -23.13
C HIS A 685 -5.87 37.52 -24.31
N HIS A 686 -5.53 37.17 -25.55
CA HIS A 686 -6.16 37.76 -26.73
C HIS A 686 -7.66 37.42 -26.84
N MET A 687 -8.07 36.22 -26.42
CA MET A 687 -9.47 35.83 -26.30
C MET A 687 -10.21 36.65 -25.23
N HIS A 688 -9.64 36.80 -24.03
CA HIS A 688 -10.24 37.58 -22.93
C HIS A 688 -10.37 39.07 -23.28
N ARG A 689 -9.39 39.62 -24.01
CA ARG A 689 -9.42 40.98 -24.55
C ARG A 689 -10.51 41.14 -25.62
N ALA A 690 -10.64 40.17 -26.53
CA ALA A 690 -11.68 40.16 -27.55
C ALA A 690 -13.09 40.10 -26.95
N ASP A 691 -13.31 39.23 -25.94
CA ASP A 691 -14.55 39.15 -25.17
C ASP A 691 -14.96 40.51 -24.55
N ALA A 692 -14.00 41.32 -24.10
CA ALA A 692 -14.28 42.65 -23.56
C ALA A 692 -14.61 43.67 -24.64
N LEU A 693 -13.88 43.67 -25.76
CA LEU A 693 -14.13 44.56 -26.91
C LEU A 693 -15.48 44.28 -27.58
N ALA A 694 -15.88 43.02 -27.67
CA ALA A 694 -17.19 42.60 -28.17
C ALA A 694 -18.34 43.21 -27.34
N VAL A 695 -18.23 43.18 -26.00
CA VAL A 695 -19.20 43.78 -25.09
C VAL A 695 -19.22 45.32 -25.16
N LEU A 696 -18.08 45.95 -25.49
CA LEU A 696 -17.98 47.39 -25.74
C LEU A 696 -18.50 47.82 -27.13
N GLY A 697 -18.80 46.86 -28.02
CA GLY A 697 -19.28 47.13 -29.38
C GLY A 697 -18.17 47.46 -30.40
N ASP A 698 -16.89 47.41 -30.02
CA ASP A 698 -15.77 47.58 -30.95
C ASP A 698 -15.51 46.27 -31.72
N ARG A 699 -16.41 45.98 -32.67
CA ARG A 699 -16.37 44.76 -33.48
C ARG A 699 -15.08 44.62 -34.30
N PRO A 700 -14.52 45.66 -34.96
CA PRO A 700 -13.23 45.54 -35.65
C PRO A 700 -12.09 45.09 -34.72
N ALA A 701 -11.92 45.75 -33.56
CA ALA A 701 -10.85 45.39 -32.63
C ALA A 701 -11.09 44.03 -31.96
N ALA A 702 -12.36 43.66 -31.70
CA ALA A 702 -12.71 42.34 -31.17
C ALA A 702 -12.37 41.22 -32.17
N LEU A 703 -12.72 41.37 -33.45
CA LEU A 703 -12.38 40.40 -34.49
C LEU A 703 -10.86 40.27 -34.69
N GLU A 704 -10.12 41.39 -34.68
CA GLU A 704 -8.65 41.36 -34.73
C GLU A 704 -8.06 40.62 -33.52
N SER A 705 -8.56 40.90 -32.30
CA SER A 705 -8.09 40.24 -31.08
C SER A 705 -8.43 38.74 -31.07
N TYR A 706 -9.60 38.32 -31.57
CA TYR A 706 -9.91 36.91 -31.78
C TYR A 706 -9.01 36.25 -32.83
N ALA A 707 -8.68 36.94 -33.93
CA ALA A 707 -7.75 36.41 -34.94
C ALA A 707 -6.34 36.18 -34.36
N ARG A 708 -5.84 37.11 -33.53
CA ARG A 708 -4.58 36.94 -32.77
C ARG A 708 -4.67 35.78 -31.76
N ALA A 709 -5.84 35.55 -31.15
CA ALA A 709 -6.06 34.41 -30.26
C ALA A 709 -6.01 33.08 -31.02
N MET A 710 -6.66 32.99 -32.18
CA MET A 710 -6.66 31.77 -33.01
C MET A 710 -5.25 31.46 -33.55
N ALA A 711 -4.53 32.46 -34.07
CA ALA A 711 -3.15 32.26 -34.53
C ALA A 711 -2.24 31.68 -33.43
N ALA A 712 -2.40 32.12 -32.18
CA ALA A 712 -1.68 31.54 -31.04
C ALA A 712 -2.19 30.13 -30.65
N PHE A 713 -3.46 29.78 -30.88
CA PHE A 713 -3.92 28.39 -30.73
C PHE A 713 -3.40 27.49 -31.87
N ASP A 714 -3.22 28.00 -33.09
CA ASP A 714 -2.62 27.28 -34.21
C ASP A 714 -1.11 27.04 -34.01
N GLU A 715 -0.38 28.05 -33.50
CA GLU A 715 1.00 27.88 -33.02
C GLU A 715 1.07 26.77 -31.95
N LEU A 716 0.18 26.80 -30.94
CA LEU A 716 0.11 25.78 -29.89
C LEU A 716 -0.16 24.38 -30.48
N ALA A 717 -1.06 24.29 -31.47
CA ALA A 717 -1.36 23.05 -32.18
C ALA A 717 -0.16 22.51 -32.95
N ALA A 718 0.68 23.37 -33.52
CA ALA A 718 1.93 23.00 -34.17
C ALA A 718 2.99 22.47 -33.18
N GLU A 719 2.95 22.88 -31.91
CA GLU A 719 3.71 22.26 -30.81
C GLU A 719 3.18 20.87 -30.40
N GLY A 720 2.13 20.35 -31.06
CA GLY A 720 1.49 19.08 -30.71
C GLY A 720 0.54 19.17 -29.50
N ARG A 721 0.13 20.38 -29.11
CA ARG A 721 -0.75 20.64 -27.95
C ARG A 721 -2.03 21.33 -28.42
N ARG A 722 -3.20 20.89 -27.99
CA ARG A 722 -4.47 21.59 -28.34
C ARG A 722 -5.28 21.98 -27.11
N ASP A 723 -6.05 23.05 -27.26
CA ASP A 723 -7.00 23.53 -26.28
C ASP A 723 -8.34 23.79 -26.96
N HIS A 724 -8.90 22.71 -27.49
CA HIS A 724 -10.20 22.68 -28.17
C HIS A 724 -11.32 23.42 -27.40
N ALA A 725 -11.28 23.40 -26.06
CA ALA A 725 -12.26 24.08 -25.23
C ALA A 725 -12.23 25.61 -25.36
N ASN A 726 -11.07 26.20 -25.70
CA ASN A 726 -10.90 27.64 -25.90
C ASN A 726 -10.78 28.02 -27.38
N GLU A 727 -10.22 27.15 -28.24
CA GLU A 727 -10.34 27.24 -29.71
C GLU A 727 -11.82 27.44 -30.12
N GLY A 728 -12.71 26.57 -29.63
CA GLY A 728 -14.15 26.67 -29.91
C GLY A 728 -14.80 27.95 -29.38
N LYS A 729 -14.31 28.54 -28.28
CA LYS A 729 -14.85 29.82 -27.76
C LYS A 729 -14.47 31.00 -28.63
N VAL A 730 -13.25 31.01 -29.17
CA VAL A 730 -12.81 32.05 -30.13
C VAL A 730 -13.68 31.98 -31.39
N LEU A 731 -13.90 30.78 -31.94
CA LEU A 731 -14.79 30.57 -33.09
C LEU A 731 -16.23 31.02 -32.80
N MET A 732 -16.78 30.67 -31.63
CA MET A 732 -18.10 31.15 -31.21
C MET A 732 -18.16 32.68 -31.11
N GLY A 733 -17.17 33.33 -30.49
CA GLY A 733 -17.15 34.80 -30.35
C GLY A 733 -17.04 35.53 -31.69
N GLN A 734 -16.24 35.00 -32.62
CA GLN A 734 -16.17 35.52 -33.99
C GLN A 734 -17.50 35.32 -34.73
N GLY A 735 -18.12 34.14 -34.62
CA GLY A 735 -19.39 33.85 -35.26
C GLY A 735 -20.54 34.70 -34.70
N GLU A 736 -20.61 34.88 -33.38
CA GLU A 736 -21.58 35.75 -32.71
C GLU A 736 -21.45 37.21 -33.16
N LEU A 737 -20.22 37.71 -33.37
CA LEU A 737 -20.00 39.05 -33.94
C LEU A 737 -20.43 39.15 -35.41
N LEU A 738 -20.17 38.13 -36.24
CA LEU A 738 -20.47 38.15 -37.68
C LEU A 738 -21.92 37.83 -38.03
N ALA A 739 -22.70 37.23 -37.12
CA ALA A 739 -24.05 36.74 -37.36
C ALA A 739 -25.08 37.82 -37.81
N ALA A 740 -24.80 39.11 -37.59
CA ALA A 740 -25.68 40.19 -38.04
C ALA A 740 -25.60 40.48 -39.55
N ASP A 741 -24.42 40.34 -40.17
CA ASP A 741 -24.16 40.82 -41.54
C ASP A 741 -23.56 39.75 -42.47
N GLU A 742 -22.88 38.74 -41.91
CA GLU A 742 -22.07 37.78 -42.66
C GLU A 742 -22.46 36.34 -42.31
N LEU A 743 -23.76 36.04 -42.38
CA LEU A 743 -24.40 34.77 -42.02
C LEU A 743 -23.62 33.51 -42.49
N ARG A 744 -23.08 33.52 -43.71
CA ARG A 744 -22.28 32.39 -44.25
C ARG A 744 -20.96 32.18 -43.51
N GLN A 745 -20.28 33.25 -43.11
CA GLN A 745 -19.04 33.16 -42.32
C GLN A 745 -19.34 32.74 -40.87
N ALA A 746 -20.37 33.36 -40.26
CA ALA A 746 -20.82 33.01 -38.91
C ALA A 746 -21.17 31.53 -38.79
N ARG A 747 -21.94 30.99 -39.75
CA ARG A 747 -22.27 29.57 -39.82
C ARG A 747 -21.03 28.69 -39.92
N ALA A 748 -20.08 29.00 -40.80
CA ALA A 748 -18.85 28.21 -40.95
C ALA A 748 -18.03 28.15 -39.64
N LEU A 749 -17.94 29.26 -38.91
CA LEU A 749 -17.26 29.32 -37.61
C LEU A 749 -17.96 28.46 -36.54
N PHE A 750 -19.30 28.44 -36.51
CA PHE A 750 -20.06 27.57 -35.59
C PHE A 750 -19.97 26.08 -35.98
N GLU A 751 -19.97 25.76 -37.28
CA GLU A 751 -19.74 24.40 -37.79
C GLU A 751 -18.33 23.91 -37.43
N GLU A 752 -17.32 24.80 -37.42
CA GLU A 752 -15.97 24.50 -36.96
C GLU A 752 -15.87 24.38 -35.43
N ALA A 753 -16.56 25.23 -34.65
CA ALA A 753 -16.53 25.19 -33.18
C ALA A 753 -17.06 23.86 -32.61
N LEU A 754 -18.09 23.28 -33.24
CA LEU A 754 -18.79 22.08 -32.80
C LEU A 754 -17.86 20.87 -32.54
N PRO A 755 -17.02 20.40 -33.50
CA PRO A 755 -16.07 19.31 -33.25
C PRO A 755 -15.01 19.64 -32.19
N ARG A 756 -14.64 20.91 -31.98
CA ARG A 756 -13.73 21.28 -30.87
C ARG A 756 -14.42 21.06 -29.52
N PHE A 757 -15.66 21.50 -29.33
CA PHE A 757 -16.38 21.27 -28.08
C PHE A 757 -16.66 19.78 -27.81
N ARG A 758 -16.94 18.99 -28.86
CA ARG A 758 -17.03 17.52 -28.77
C ARG A 758 -15.72 16.90 -28.29
N ALA A 759 -14.61 17.20 -28.94
CA ALA A 759 -13.28 16.71 -28.56
C ALA A 759 -12.84 17.16 -27.15
N ALA A 760 -13.33 18.30 -26.68
CA ALA A 760 -13.05 18.84 -25.36
C ALA A 760 -14.00 18.32 -24.23
N GLY A 761 -15.01 17.51 -24.55
CA GLY A 761 -16.03 17.09 -23.58
C GLY A 761 -16.81 18.27 -22.98
N ARG A 762 -17.22 19.24 -23.81
CA ARG A 762 -17.85 20.51 -23.39
C ARG A 762 -19.30 20.61 -23.85
N PRO A 763 -20.24 19.82 -23.27
CA PRO A 763 -21.59 19.68 -23.81
C PRO A 763 -22.45 20.95 -23.71
N TYR A 764 -22.25 21.81 -22.71
CA TYR A 764 -22.93 23.13 -22.67
C TYR A 764 -22.48 24.05 -23.81
N GLN A 765 -21.18 24.07 -24.11
CA GLN A 765 -20.65 24.86 -25.22
C GLN A 765 -21.01 24.25 -26.58
N GLU A 766 -21.07 22.92 -26.67
CA GLU A 766 -21.60 22.20 -27.83
C GLU A 766 -23.07 22.58 -28.09
N ALA A 767 -23.90 22.61 -27.04
CA ALA A 767 -25.30 23.03 -27.11
C ALA A 767 -25.43 24.50 -27.59
N LYS A 768 -24.56 25.41 -27.13
CA LYS A 768 -24.51 26.79 -27.64
C LYS A 768 -24.18 26.86 -29.14
N ALA A 769 -23.23 26.05 -29.62
CA ALA A 769 -22.88 26.01 -31.04
C ALA A 769 -24.02 25.45 -31.89
N LEU A 770 -24.67 24.37 -31.44
CA LEU A 770 -25.85 23.78 -32.08
C LEU A 770 -27.02 24.78 -32.11
N GLU A 771 -27.29 25.49 -31.02
CA GLU A 771 -28.34 26.50 -30.97
C GLU A 771 -28.07 27.63 -31.99
N ALA A 772 -26.84 28.14 -32.05
CA ALA A 772 -26.47 29.18 -33.01
C ALA A 772 -26.51 28.71 -34.47
N LEU A 773 -26.21 27.43 -34.74
CA LEU A 773 -26.40 26.82 -36.06
C LEU A 773 -27.88 26.69 -36.44
N GLY A 774 -28.74 26.33 -35.49
CA GLY A 774 -30.18 26.29 -35.70
C GLY A 774 -30.77 27.67 -35.99
N ASP A 775 -30.29 28.71 -35.28
CA ASP A 775 -30.69 30.10 -35.48
C ASP A 775 -30.24 30.69 -36.84
N LEU A 776 -29.28 30.05 -37.52
CA LEU A 776 -28.80 30.39 -38.86
C LEU A 776 -29.26 29.41 -39.96
N ALA A 777 -30.13 28.45 -39.65
CA ALA A 777 -30.61 27.43 -40.56
C ALA A 777 -32.11 27.58 -40.84
N ASP A 778 -32.58 26.89 -41.88
CA ASP A 778 -33.99 26.88 -42.29
C ASP A 778 -34.59 25.47 -42.20
N GLY A 779 -35.91 25.42 -42.01
CA GLY A 779 -36.70 24.20 -42.13
C GLY A 779 -36.20 23.05 -41.26
N ALA A 780 -35.99 21.88 -41.88
CA ALA A 780 -35.62 20.66 -41.17
C ALA A 780 -34.22 20.68 -40.53
N ASP A 781 -33.28 21.49 -41.05
CA ASP A 781 -31.94 21.59 -40.47
C ASP A 781 -31.93 22.40 -39.17
N ALA A 782 -32.67 23.51 -39.11
CA ALA A 782 -32.86 24.27 -37.86
C ALA A 782 -33.47 23.39 -36.76
N ASP A 783 -34.54 22.68 -37.13
CA ASP A 783 -35.27 21.74 -36.28
C ASP A 783 -34.39 20.57 -35.81
N ARG A 784 -33.38 20.15 -36.59
CA ARG A 784 -32.38 19.14 -36.19
C ARG A 784 -31.39 19.71 -35.18
N TYR A 785 -30.78 20.86 -35.48
CA TYR A 785 -29.80 21.50 -34.61
C TYR A 785 -30.39 21.89 -33.24
N TRP A 786 -31.60 22.45 -33.20
CA TRP A 786 -32.27 22.77 -31.95
C TRP A 786 -32.65 21.53 -31.12
N ARG A 787 -32.99 20.38 -31.74
CA ARG A 787 -33.20 19.12 -31.00
C ARG A 787 -31.90 18.60 -30.39
N GLU A 788 -30.79 18.60 -31.13
CA GLU A 788 -29.47 18.24 -30.59
C GLU A 788 -29.07 19.18 -29.45
N ALA A 789 -29.26 20.50 -29.60
CA ALA A 789 -28.96 21.48 -28.55
C ALA A 789 -29.81 21.26 -27.27
N LEU A 790 -31.10 20.99 -27.44
CA LEU A 790 -32.04 20.73 -26.35
C LEU A 790 -31.63 19.50 -25.53
N ASP A 791 -31.33 18.39 -26.18
CA ASP A 791 -30.84 17.15 -25.55
C ASP A 791 -29.60 17.43 -24.69
N ARG A 792 -28.61 18.16 -25.22
CA ARG A 792 -27.38 18.48 -24.49
C ARG A 792 -27.59 19.44 -23.32
N TYR A 793 -28.47 20.44 -23.45
CA TYR A 793 -28.82 21.31 -22.31
C TYR A 793 -29.56 20.53 -21.21
N GLN A 794 -30.50 19.64 -21.58
CA GLN A 794 -31.24 18.82 -20.61
C GLN A 794 -30.34 17.81 -19.90
N GLY A 795 -29.51 17.07 -20.64
CA GLY A 795 -28.56 16.09 -20.08
C GLY A 795 -27.49 16.69 -19.16
N ASN A 796 -27.37 18.03 -19.10
CA ASN A 796 -26.43 18.75 -18.23
C ASN A 796 -27.14 19.70 -17.23
N GLY A 797 -28.47 19.58 -17.06
CA GLY A 797 -29.21 20.33 -16.05
C GLY A 797 -29.37 21.84 -16.33
N HIS A 798 -29.19 22.28 -17.59
CA HIS A 798 -29.31 23.69 -17.97
C HIS A 798 -30.75 24.04 -18.41
N GLU A 799 -31.70 23.90 -17.49
CA GLU A 799 -33.14 23.99 -17.77
C GLU A 799 -33.57 25.29 -18.46
N ALA A 800 -33.11 26.45 -17.98
CA ALA A 800 -33.45 27.75 -18.59
C ALA A 800 -32.94 27.91 -20.05
N ALA A 801 -31.87 27.21 -20.42
CA ALA A 801 -31.40 27.16 -21.81
C ALA A 801 -32.20 26.14 -22.63
N ALA A 802 -32.52 24.98 -22.05
CA ALA A 802 -33.39 23.98 -22.66
C ALA A 802 -34.80 24.54 -22.97
N GLU A 803 -35.43 25.27 -22.04
CA GLU A 803 -36.73 25.91 -22.28
C GLU A 803 -36.68 26.93 -23.43
N ARG A 804 -35.62 27.74 -23.46
CA ARG A 804 -35.44 28.76 -24.51
C ARG A 804 -35.27 28.14 -25.90
N VAL A 805 -34.58 27.00 -26.02
CA VAL A 805 -34.48 26.25 -27.28
C VAL A 805 -35.78 25.50 -27.59
N ARG A 806 -36.47 24.95 -26.59
CA ARG A 806 -37.76 24.29 -26.76
C ARG A 806 -38.81 25.22 -27.37
N GLY A 807 -38.78 26.51 -27.03
CA GLY A 807 -39.62 27.55 -27.63
C GLY A 807 -39.32 27.86 -29.11
N LYS A 808 -38.17 27.43 -29.65
CA LYS A 808 -37.81 27.58 -31.08
C LYS A 808 -38.30 26.41 -31.94
N LEU A 809 -38.49 25.22 -31.34
CA LEU A 809 -38.98 24.04 -32.04
C LEU A 809 -40.44 24.21 -32.45
N ARG A 810 -40.77 23.82 -33.70
CA ARG A 810 -42.16 23.77 -34.14
C ARG A 810 -42.94 22.70 -33.34
N PRO A 811 -44.19 22.95 -32.94
CA PRO A 811 -45.02 21.89 -32.36
C PRO A 811 -45.18 20.76 -33.38
N ALA A 812 -45.07 19.51 -32.90
CA ALA A 812 -45.33 18.34 -33.74
C ALA A 812 -46.79 18.38 -34.23
N ALA A 813 -46.96 18.22 -35.54
CA ALA A 813 -48.25 18.23 -36.23
C ALA A 813 -48.96 16.87 -36.13
#